data_AF-A0AAW0LMR6-F1
#
_entry.id   AF-A0AAW0LMR6-F1
#
_cell.length_a   1.000
_cell.length_b   1.000
_cell.length_c   1.000
_cell.angle_alpha   90.00
_cell.angle_beta   90.00
_cell.angle_gamma   90.00
#
_symmetry.space_group_name_H-M   'P 1'
#
loop_
_entity.id
_entity.type
_entity.pdbx_description
1 polymer ?
#
loop_
_entity_poly.entity_id
_entity_poly.type
_entity_poly.pdbx_seq_one_letter_code
_entity_poly.pdbx_strand_id
1 'polypeptide(L)'
;MEMLHFRKSLFQLCLLLTLHFSSLLLLSSANSTVPDKYFINCGASSDASFYNGQVVFVADSNSKSPYFSTGKSEQVSDTSASTQELLYQTARVYRQPCSYSFEIGQNGTYIVRLHFFAYLSSPANLYDALFNVSASGFSLFTNFSIRNSSSFPVIKEYLLTIPQGKFRIQFIPSQDSSLAFVNAIEVFLANETRIIDYAPHVSSARNVSNYTGLLSQALHTIHRINFGGSQIDYDELWRKWVADDSYFILHSDSAKNSTPYNRVYQTAKQLKTGANGNASLLNLTWSFPVITKTLNDILFNLYIYSNFDQLIDPYNRTGDFAVPFFIDYVVDSDDSGFTNFSICPSENDSRILNAFLNGLEIMEFMNKSGSIVDECGPVTDKKHFPVIKIIVSVSSGAFVILIIVLVLRLKYRKAVPDQSLTGLLFGGISFNRIPIEEDDHEPTGGDDDSDSTASELQFHKIHLPPFAALLFLLQFLSVAYSLTDNYFINCGSATNANTDFRNFVGDLNSSDSISSSFSFTGQSSALTNSNPSSGTSSTLYQTARIFRSNSSYEFDIPNNVIYFVRLHFFAFSTPTDLSTALFDVWTSGSSLLLNFTGKNSSNFPIKEFFLPISPGKFNVYFLPRGSSFAFINAIEVFPANDSYIPDEAKQIRSAGSNNTYRGLRSWTLQTIYRINVGGPKITPENDTLWRN
;
A
#
# COMPACT_ATOMS: atom_id res chain seq x y z
N MET A 1 -51.71 54.81 -28.97
CA MET A 1 -50.57 53.89 -29.21
C MET A 1 -50.35 52.92 -28.03
N GLU A 2 -50.59 53.35 -26.79
CA GLU A 2 -50.31 52.62 -25.54
C GLU A 2 -50.85 51.18 -25.44
N MET A 3 -52.08 50.91 -25.92
CA MET A 3 -52.66 49.55 -25.98
C MET A 3 -51.72 48.51 -26.60
N LEU A 4 -50.94 48.91 -27.62
CA LEU A 4 -49.96 48.04 -28.27
C LEU A 4 -48.71 47.84 -27.40
N HIS A 5 -48.31 48.87 -26.65
CA HIS A 5 -47.16 48.83 -25.75
C HIS A 5 -47.45 48.01 -24.49
N PHE A 6 -48.67 48.10 -23.95
CA PHE A 6 -49.15 47.24 -22.86
C PHE A 6 -49.21 45.77 -23.30
N ARG A 7 -49.70 45.48 -24.52
CA ARG A 7 -49.66 44.12 -25.08
C ARG A 7 -48.22 43.62 -25.29
N LYS A 8 -47.29 44.44 -25.79
CA LYS A 8 -45.86 44.05 -25.90
C LYS A 8 -45.22 43.80 -24.55
N SER A 9 -45.46 44.65 -23.55
CA SER A 9 -44.94 44.49 -22.19
C SER A 9 -45.52 43.24 -21.52
N LEU A 10 -46.83 43.00 -21.61
CA LEU A 10 -47.46 41.79 -21.09
C LEU A 10 -46.96 40.53 -21.82
N PHE A 11 -46.72 40.60 -23.13
CA PHE A 11 -46.15 39.48 -23.89
C PHE A 11 -44.69 39.19 -23.49
N GLN A 12 -43.84 40.21 -23.33
CA GLN A 12 -42.48 40.01 -22.81
C GLN A 12 -42.47 39.51 -21.37
N LEU A 13 -43.39 40.00 -20.51
CA LEU A 13 -43.50 39.51 -19.14
C LEU A 13 -43.95 38.05 -19.11
N CYS A 14 -44.94 37.66 -19.94
CA CYS A 14 -45.30 36.25 -20.13
C CYS A 14 -44.13 35.43 -20.68
N LEU A 15 -43.36 35.95 -21.65
CA LEU A 15 -42.21 35.25 -22.21
C LEU A 15 -41.11 35.03 -21.16
N LEU A 16 -40.82 36.04 -20.34
CA LEU A 16 -39.91 35.96 -19.19
C LEU A 16 -40.42 35.01 -18.11
N LEU A 17 -41.74 34.96 -17.87
CA LEU A 17 -42.34 34.00 -16.94
C LEU A 17 -42.27 32.58 -17.49
N THR A 18 -42.53 32.34 -18.78
CA THR A 18 -42.34 31.03 -19.41
C THR A 18 -40.87 30.63 -19.46
N LEU A 19 -39.95 31.58 -19.61
CA LEU A 19 -38.51 31.31 -19.53
C LEU A 19 -38.10 30.92 -18.11
N HIS A 20 -38.62 31.58 -17.07
CA HIS A 20 -38.40 31.20 -15.67
C HIS A 20 -39.08 29.87 -15.31
N PHE A 21 -40.27 29.57 -15.84
CA PHE A 21 -40.89 28.26 -15.66
C PHE A 21 -40.17 27.16 -16.44
N SER A 22 -39.63 27.46 -17.63
CA SER A 22 -38.78 26.51 -18.37
C SER A 22 -37.42 26.31 -17.70
N SER A 23 -36.83 27.34 -17.08
CA SER A 23 -35.59 27.16 -16.30
C SER A 23 -35.86 26.39 -15.01
N LEU A 24 -36.97 26.62 -14.31
CA LEU A 24 -37.40 25.80 -13.17
C LEU A 24 -37.70 24.35 -13.57
N LEU A 25 -38.28 24.11 -14.75
CA LEU A 25 -38.46 22.76 -15.30
C LEU A 25 -37.12 22.12 -15.70
N LEU A 26 -36.19 22.86 -16.29
CA LEU A 26 -34.84 22.39 -16.63
C LEU A 26 -33.99 22.08 -15.38
N LEU A 27 -34.14 22.87 -14.31
CA LEU A 27 -33.57 22.56 -12.99
C LEU A 27 -34.23 21.32 -12.35
N SER A 28 -35.49 21.00 -12.69
CA SER A 28 -36.15 19.77 -12.25
C SER A 28 -35.78 18.53 -13.07
N SER A 29 -35.36 18.69 -14.34
CA SER A 29 -34.95 17.60 -15.22
C SER A 29 -33.45 17.28 -15.20
N ALA A 30 -32.66 17.99 -14.38
CA ALA A 30 -31.21 17.77 -14.26
C ALA A 30 -30.84 16.56 -13.36
N ASN A 31 -31.72 16.17 -12.44
CA ASN A 31 -31.47 15.07 -11.49
C ASN A 31 -32.21 13.78 -11.90
N SER A 32 -31.79 13.17 -13.00
CA SER A 32 -32.25 11.82 -13.40
C SER A 32 -31.17 10.95 -14.04
N THR A 33 -29.90 11.25 -13.78
CA THR A 33 -28.91 10.17 -13.65
C THR A 33 -29.02 9.61 -12.24
N VAL A 34 -29.54 8.39 -12.09
CA VAL A 34 -29.27 7.62 -10.86
C VAL A 34 -27.76 7.41 -10.84
N PRO A 35 -27.04 7.89 -9.83
CA PRO A 35 -25.64 7.53 -9.70
C PRO A 35 -25.62 6.09 -9.20
N ASP A 36 -25.31 5.13 -10.07
CA ASP A 36 -24.86 3.81 -9.62
C ASP A 36 -23.48 3.96 -8.97
N LYS A 37 -23.49 4.56 -7.78
CA LYS A 37 -22.36 4.93 -6.91
C LYS A 37 -22.85 4.89 -5.47
N TYR A 38 -23.11 3.69 -4.98
CA TYR A 38 -23.52 3.44 -3.61
C TYR A 38 -22.29 3.42 -2.70
N PHE A 39 -21.98 4.56 -2.10
CA PHE A 39 -21.04 4.66 -0.99
C PHE A 39 -21.86 4.62 0.31
N ILE A 40 -21.75 3.54 1.07
CA ILE A 40 -22.59 3.28 2.26
C ILE A 40 -21.72 3.25 3.52
N ASN A 41 -22.03 4.12 4.48
CA ASN A 41 -21.45 4.07 5.83
C ASN A 41 -22.33 3.14 6.69
N CYS A 42 -21.81 1.97 7.06
CA CYS A 42 -22.61 0.88 7.60
C CYS A 42 -22.78 0.98 9.13
N GLY A 43 -24.02 0.92 9.59
CA GLY A 43 -24.40 1.15 10.98
C GLY A 43 -24.48 2.64 11.36
N ALA A 44 -23.95 3.55 10.54
CA ALA A 44 -23.85 4.97 10.85
C ALA A 44 -25.22 5.68 10.88
N SER A 45 -25.33 6.68 11.77
CA SER A 45 -26.49 7.58 11.86
C SER A 45 -26.33 8.88 11.06
N SER A 46 -25.11 9.20 10.62
CA SER A 46 -24.73 10.41 9.86
C SER A 46 -23.71 10.10 8.77
N ASP A 47 -23.82 10.78 7.64
CA ASP A 47 -22.94 10.60 6.47
C ASP A 47 -21.47 10.93 6.79
N ALA A 48 -20.53 10.26 6.14
CA ALA A 48 -19.09 10.53 6.26
C ALA A 48 -18.52 11.09 4.95
N SER A 49 -18.03 12.33 4.99
CA SER A 49 -17.49 13.05 3.83
C SER A 49 -15.96 13.05 3.80
N PHE A 50 -15.38 12.70 2.66
CA PHE A 50 -13.94 12.64 2.41
C PHE A 50 -13.52 13.63 1.32
N TYR A 51 -12.24 14.00 1.28
CA TYR A 51 -11.64 14.88 0.27
C TYR A 51 -12.45 16.15 -0.03
N ASN A 52 -12.66 16.96 1.01
CA ASN A 52 -13.46 18.20 0.97
C ASN A 52 -14.91 18.02 0.44
N GLY A 53 -15.47 16.81 0.54
CA GLY A 53 -16.82 16.47 0.11
C GLY A 53 -16.92 15.85 -1.29
N GLN A 54 -15.81 15.49 -1.93
CA GLN A 54 -15.84 14.82 -3.25
C GLN A 54 -16.45 13.41 -3.21
N VAL A 55 -16.31 12.69 -2.10
CA VAL A 55 -17.03 11.44 -1.82
C VAL A 55 -17.72 11.54 -0.47
N VAL A 56 -18.96 11.06 -0.42
CA VAL A 56 -19.81 11.03 0.77
C VAL A 56 -20.37 9.61 0.91
N PHE A 57 -19.99 8.92 1.97
CA PHE A 57 -20.58 7.64 2.35
C PHE A 57 -21.86 7.91 3.14
N VAL A 58 -23.00 7.51 2.59
CA VAL A 58 -24.34 7.77 3.12
C VAL A 58 -24.64 6.83 4.28
N ALA A 59 -25.14 7.37 5.39
CA ALA A 59 -25.55 6.63 6.58
C ALA A 59 -26.77 5.75 6.32
N ASP A 60 -26.63 4.45 6.56
CA ASP A 60 -27.70 3.47 6.34
C ASP A 60 -28.79 3.48 7.42
N SER A 61 -28.47 3.80 8.68
CA SER A 61 -29.39 3.65 9.83
C SER A 61 -30.55 4.65 9.83
N ASN A 62 -30.40 5.77 9.11
CA ASN A 62 -31.45 6.77 8.89
C ASN A 62 -31.92 6.84 7.42
N SER A 63 -31.35 6.01 6.54
CA SER A 63 -31.64 6.04 5.11
C SER A 63 -33.07 5.59 4.81
N LYS A 64 -33.84 6.49 4.19
CA LYS A 64 -35.10 6.16 3.48
C LYS A 64 -34.88 6.17 1.97
N SER A 65 -33.69 5.73 1.54
CA SER A 65 -33.37 5.59 0.12
C SER A 65 -34.34 4.60 -0.55
N PRO A 66 -34.95 4.95 -1.70
CA PRO A 66 -35.64 3.97 -2.52
C PRO A 66 -34.66 3.09 -3.32
N TYR A 67 -33.36 3.44 -3.32
CA TYR A 67 -32.34 2.85 -4.18
C TYR A 67 -31.46 1.81 -3.48
N PHE A 68 -31.44 1.78 -2.14
CA PHE A 68 -30.75 0.73 -1.37
C PHE A 68 -31.48 0.40 -0.07
N SER A 69 -31.29 -0.82 0.43
CA SER A 69 -31.89 -1.32 1.69
C SER A 69 -31.06 -2.44 2.30
N THR A 70 -31.30 -2.76 3.58
CA THR A 70 -30.64 -3.86 4.31
C THR A 70 -31.69 -4.73 5.01
N GLY A 71 -31.40 -6.03 5.13
CA GLY A 71 -32.17 -6.97 5.95
C GLY A 71 -32.05 -6.71 7.47
N LYS A 72 -32.65 -7.60 8.26
CA LYS A 72 -32.65 -7.51 9.73
C LYS A 72 -31.24 -7.56 10.31
N SER A 73 -30.79 -6.47 10.93
CA SER A 73 -29.43 -6.32 11.44
C SER A 73 -29.39 -5.57 12.79
N GLU A 74 -28.24 -5.64 13.45
CA GLU A 74 -27.83 -4.75 14.54
C GLU A 74 -26.91 -3.64 14.01
N GLN A 75 -26.82 -2.54 14.76
CA GLN A 75 -25.92 -1.41 14.51
C GLN A 75 -24.95 -1.33 15.68
N VAL A 76 -23.66 -1.18 15.43
CA VAL A 76 -22.65 -1.02 16.48
C VAL A 76 -21.67 0.11 16.14
N SER A 77 -21.03 0.63 17.19
CA SER A 77 -20.07 1.75 17.11
C SER A 77 -18.90 1.53 18.08
N ASP A 78 -17.70 1.91 17.68
CA ASP A 78 -16.54 1.91 18.58
C ASP A 78 -16.61 3.10 19.54
N THR A 79 -16.89 2.84 20.82
CA THR A 79 -16.90 3.86 21.89
C THR A 79 -15.50 4.29 22.33
N SER A 80 -14.44 3.70 21.77
CA SER A 80 -13.06 3.79 22.29
C SER A 80 -12.16 4.75 21.50
N ALA A 81 -12.55 5.11 20.27
CA ALA A 81 -11.61 5.64 19.28
C ALA A 81 -11.88 7.09 18.86
N SER A 82 -11.08 8.02 19.37
CA SER A 82 -11.03 9.42 18.92
C SER A 82 -10.10 9.67 17.72
N THR A 83 -9.42 8.62 17.21
CA THR A 83 -8.32 8.72 16.23
C THR A 83 -8.49 7.87 14.97
N GLN A 84 -9.59 7.11 14.84
CA GLN A 84 -9.92 6.33 13.65
C GLN A 84 -10.71 7.18 12.63
N GLU A 85 -10.58 6.87 11.34
CA GLU A 85 -11.41 7.48 10.29
C GLU A 85 -12.91 7.19 10.50
N LEU A 86 -13.76 8.18 10.19
CA LEU A 86 -15.22 8.14 10.40
C LEU A 86 -15.92 6.93 9.76
N LEU A 87 -15.32 6.32 8.74
CA LEU A 87 -15.87 5.16 8.02
C LEU A 87 -15.73 3.83 8.79
N TYR A 88 -14.86 3.77 9.80
CA TYR A 88 -14.57 2.55 10.56
C TYR A 88 -15.10 2.57 11.99
N GLN A 89 -15.57 3.73 12.45
CA GLN A 89 -16.16 3.92 13.78
C GLN A 89 -17.52 3.22 13.95
N THR A 90 -18.17 2.78 12.88
CA THR A 90 -19.45 2.03 12.91
C THR A 90 -19.41 0.76 12.07
N ALA A 91 -20.32 -0.17 12.35
CA ALA A 91 -20.56 -1.35 11.54
C ALA A 91 -22.04 -1.80 11.61
N ARG A 92 -22.50 -2.46 10.55
CA ARG A 92 -23.76 -3.23 10.56
C ARG A 92 -23.46 -4.70 10.79
N VAL A 93 -24.21 -5.33 11.70
CA VAL A 93 -23.98 -6.71 12.18
C VAL A 93 -25.18 -7.61 11.86
N TYR A 94 -24.92 -8.82 11.38
CA TYR A 94 -25.92 -9.84 11.07
C TYR A 94 -25.64 -11.12 11.87
N ARG A 95 -26.67 -11.62 12.58
CA ARG A 95 -26.65 -12.89 13.34
C ARG A 95 -27.35 -14.06 12.63
N GLN A 96 -27.82 -13.82 11.41
CA GLN A 96 -28.51 -14.78 10.54
C GLN A 96 -28.30 -14.32 9.08
N PRO A 97 -28.49 -15.19 8.07
CA PRO A 97 -28.31 -14.83 6.67
C PRO A 97 -29.19 -13.65 6.24
N CYS A 98 -28.57 -12.58 5.73
CA CYS A 98 -29.23 -11.33 5.33
C CYS A 98 -28.48 -10.66 4.19
N SER A 99 -29.14 -9.83 3.38
CA SER A 99 -28.48 -9.02 2.35
C SER A 99 -28.55 -7.51 2.57
N TYR A 100 -27.59 -6.80 1.97
CA TYR A 100 -27.87 -5.51 1.37
C TYR A 100 -28.47 -5.72 -0.02
N SER A 101 -29.39 -4.83 -0.39
CA SER A 101 -30.08 -4.80 -1.69
C SER A 101 -29.91 -3.42 -2.32
N PHE A 102 -29.57 -3.38 -3.61
CA PHE A 102 -29.34 -2.16 -4.40
C PHE A 102 -30.14 -2.21 -5.70
N GLU A 103 -30.71 -1.09 -6.12
CA GLU A 103 -31.51 -0.99 -7.37
C GLU A 103 -30.66 -0.38 -8.50
N ILE A 104 -29.99 -1.24 -9.27
CA ILE A 104 -29.00 -0.86 -10.28
C ILE A 104 -29.67 -0.27 -11.53
N GLY A 105 -29.20 0.91 -11.95
CA GLY A 105 -29.79 1.70 -13.04
C GLY A 105 -29.60 1.14 -14.44
N GLN A 106 -28.54 0.38 -14.71
CA GLN A 106 -28.23 -0.18 -16.03
C GLN A 106 -27.44 -1.51 -15.97
N ASN A 107 -27.29 -2.20 -17.10
CA ASN A 107 -26.37 -3.33 -17.20
C ASN A 107 -24.92 -2.82 -17.25
N GLY A 108 -23.99 -3.46 -16.55
CA GLY A 108 -22.56 -3.12 -16.65
C GLY A 108 -21.66 -3.96 -15.75
N THR A 109 -20.36 -3.71 -15.82
CA THR A 109 -19.37 -4.21 -14.86
C THR A 109 -19.23 -3.20 -13.73
N TYR A 110 -19.40 -3.65 -12.50
CA TYR A 110 -19.38 -2.83 -11.30
C TYR A 110 -18.21 -3.25 -10.40
N ILE A 111 -17.51 -2.25 -9.86
CA ILE A 111 -16.64 -2.45 -8.72
C ILE A 111 -17.51 -2.54 -7.47
N VAL A 112 -17.30 -3.59 -6.69
CA VAL A 112 -17.90 -3.80 -5.37
C VAL A 112 -16.77 -3.87 -4.35
N ARG A 113 -16.72 -2.91 -3.42
CA ARG A 113 -15.80 -2.94 -2.27
C ARG A 113 -16.55 -3.21 -0.98
N LEU A 114 -15.96 -4.04 -0.14
CA LEU A 114 -16.45 -4.38 1.20
C LEU A 114 -15.34 -4.10 2.20
N HIS A 115 -15.64 -3.27 3.20
CA HIS A 115 -14.66 -2.78 4.17
C HIS A 115 -14.95 -3.35 5.55
N PHE A 116 -13.93 -3.89 6.19
CA PHE A 116 -14.03 -4.58 7.47
C PHE A 116 -12.94 -4.11 8.44
N PHE A 117 -13.36 -3.58 9.58
CA PHE A 117 -12.51 -3.17 10.67
C PHE A 117 -13.16 -3.59 11.98
N ALA A 118 -12.54 -4.54 12.69
CA ALA A 118 -13.08 -5.09 13.93
C ALA A 118 -12.64 -4.28 15.16
N TYR A 119 -13.56 -4.15 16.10
CA TYR A 119 -13.35 -3.57 17.41
C TYR A 119 -14.23 -4.28 18.45
N LEU A 120 -13.95 -4.03 19.73
CA LEU A 120 -14.79 -4.46 20.83
C LEU A 120 -16.00 -3.53 20.91
N SER A 121 -17.21 -4.06 20.70
CA SER A 121 -18.45 -3.32 20.91
C SER A 121 -19.41 -4.10 21.79
N SER A 122 -20.34 -3.41 22.45
CA SER A 122 -21.48 -4.03 23.11
C SER A 122 -22.73 -3.82 22.24
N PRO A 123 -23.49 -4.86 21.85
CA PRO A 123 -23.46 -6.25 22.32
C PRO A 123 -22.73 -7.24 21.38
N ALA A 124 -21.75 -6.80 20.59
CA ALA A 124 -21.09 -7.63 19.58
C ALA A 124 -19.57 -7.40 19.49
N ASN A 125 -18.78 -8.38 19.91
CA ASN A 125 -17.35 -8.41 19.63
C ASN A 125 -17.11 -8.71 18.14
N LEU A 126 -16.65 -7.73 17.35
CA LEU A 126 -16.44 -7.93 15.91
C LEU A 126 -15.26 -8.85 15.60
N TYR A 127 -14.34 -9.06 16.54
CA TYR A 127 -13.28 -10.05 16.38
C TYR A 127 -13.82 -11.48 16.37
N ASP A 128 -14.95 -11.78 17.01
CA ASP A 128 -15.52 -13.14 17.03
C ASP A 128 -16.10 -13.57 15.68
N ALA A 129 -16.28 -12.64 14.73
CA ALA A 129 -16.86 -12.87 13.41
C ALA A 129 -16.22 -14.04 12.64
N LEU A 130 -17.07 -14.88 12.07
CA LEU A 130 -16.71 -15.96 11.14
C LEU A 130 -17.86 -16.15 10.13
N PHE A 131 -17.66 -15.71 8.90
CA PHE A 131 -18.76 -15.62 7.93
C PHE A 131 -18.33 -15.76 6.46
N ASN A 132 -19.32 -15.99 5.60
CA ASN A 132 -19.20 -15.99 4.14
C ASN A 132 -19.93 -14.76 3.58
N VAL A 133 -19.53 -14.31 2.39
CA VAL A 133 -20.29 -13.32 1.60
C VAL A 133 -20.49 -13.83 0.19
N SER A 134 -21.68 -13.61 -0.36
CA SER A 134 -22.01 -13.94 -1.75
C SER A 134 -22.77 -12.81 -2.45
N ALA A 135 -22.59 -12.69 -3.76
CA ALA A 135 -23.26 -11.71 -4.62
C ALA A 135 -23.32 -12.23 -6.06
N SER A 136 -24.37 -11.88 -6.82
CA SER A 136 -24.56 -12.29 -8.23
C SER A 136 -24.38 -13.80 -8.53
N GLY A 137 -24.62 -14.69 -7.56
CA GLY A 137 -24.41 -16.14 -7.72
C GLY A 137 -22.96 -16.62 -7.53
N PHE A 138 -22.10 -15.77 -6.97
CA PHE A 138 -20.71 -16.07 -6.63
C PHE A 138 -20.48 -15.96 -5.13
N SER A 139 -19.61 -16.80 -4.59
CA SER A 139 -19.11 -16.70 -3.22
C SER A 139 -17.88 -15.78 -3.22
N LEU A 140 -18.06 -14.52 -2.80
CA LEU A 140 -16.99 -13.51 -2.78
C LEU A 140 -15.88 -13.85 -1.77
N PHE A 141 -16.25 -14.49 -0.66
CA PHE A 141 -15.31 -15.15 0.26
C PHE A 141 -16.03 -16.11 1.22
N THR A 142 -15.28 -17.03 1.83
CA THR A 142 -15.77 -18.00 2.82
C THR A 142 -14.87 -18.06 4.05
N ASN A 143 -15.43 -18.42 5.21
CA ASN A 143 -14.72 -18.59 6.48
C ASN A 143 -13.87 -17.38 6.90
N PHE A 144 -14.32 -16.18 6.53
CA PHE A 144 -13.61 -14.94 6.76
C PHE A 144 -13.71 -14.53 8.23
N SER A 145 -12.55 -14.22 8.83
CA SER A 145 -12.43 -13.85 10.24
C SER A 145 -11.27 -12.87 10.44
N ILE A 146 -11.42 -11.95 11.39
CA ILE A 146 -10.55 -10.78 11.60
C ILE A 146 -9.80 -10.87 12.96
N ARG A 147 -9.86 -12.02 13.65
CA ARG A 147 -9.27 -12.30 14.99
C ARG A 147 -7.80 -11.91 15.19
N ASN A 148 -7.02 -11.76 14.12
CA ASN A 148 -5.60 -11.41 14.14
C ASN A 148 -5.25 -10.16 13.30
N SER A 149 -6.22 -9.27 12.99
CA SER A 149 -5.95 -8.11 12.13
C SER A 149 -5.06 -7.06 12.78
N SER A 150 -4.37 -6.30 11.92
CA SER A 150 -3.64 -5.10 12.31
C SER A 150 -4.58 -3.93 12.65
N SER A 151 -4.01 -2.80 13.06
CA SER A 151 -4.68 -1.52 13.31
C SER A 151 -5.20 -0.81 12.04
N PHE A 152 -5.56 -1.57 11.00
CA PHE A 152 -5.93 -1.05 9.67
C PHE A 152 -7.15 -1.82 9.11
N PRO A 153 -8.00 -1.17 8.31
CA PRO A 153 -9.15 -1.82 7.67
C PRO A 153 -8.71 -2.86 6.63
N VAL A 154 -9.43 -3.97 6.58
CA VAL A 154 -9.35 -4.94 5.48
C VAL A 154 -10.38 -4.54 4.43
N ILE A 155 -9.92 -4.22 3.22
CA ILE A 155 -10.78 -3.91 2.07
C ILE A 155 -10.72 -5.08 1.10
N LYS A 156 -11.89 -5.53 0.63
CA LYS A 156 -12.02 -6.55 -0.42
C LYS A 156 -12.72 -5.96 -1.63
N GLU A 157 -12.09 -6.04 -2.79
CA GLU A 157 -12.56 -5.46 -4.06
C GLU A 157 -12.86 -6.56 -5.09
N TYR A 158 -14.03 -6.45 -5.71
CA TYR A 158 -14.52 -7.36 -6.75
C TYR A 158 -14.99 -6.59 -7.97
N LEU A 159 -14.78 -7.14 -9.16
CA LEU A 159 -15.46 -6.74 -10.39
C LEU A 159 -16.56 -7.77 -10.67
N LEU A 160 -17.79 -7.30 -10.77
CA LEU A 160 -18.98 -8.12 -11.04
C LEU A 160 -19.73 -7.55 -12.24
N THR A 161 -20.10 -8.37 -13.21
CA THR A 161 -21.14 -7.97 -14.17
C THR A 161 -22.51 -8.06 -13.49
N ILE A 162 -23.21 -6.94 -13.42
CA ILE A 162 -24.51 -6.83 -12.75
C ILE A 162 -25.55 -6.33 -13.77
N PRO A 163 -26.69 -7.02 -13.92
CA PRO A 163 -27.79 -6.55 -14.74
C PRO A 163 -28.59 -5.45 -14.02
N GLN A 164 -29.29 -4.63 -14.80
CA GLN A 164 -30.25 -3.63 -14.33
C GLN A 164 -31.29 -4.27 -13.38
N GLY A 165 -31.65 -3.54 -12.33
CA GLY A 165 -32.58 -3.99 -11.29
C GLY A 165 -31.89 -4.42 -10.01
N LYS A 166 -32.50 -5.36 -9.28
CA LYS A 166 -32.18 -5.59 -7.87
C LYS A 166 -30.95 -6.48 -7.65
N PHE A 167 -29.80 -5.86 -7.42
CA PHE A 167 -28.58 -6.50 -6.94
C PHE A 167 -28.64 -6.79 -5.44
N ARG A 168 -27.97 -7.86 -4.98
CA ARG A 168 -27.85 -8.21 -3.55
C ARG A 168 -26.44 -8.67 -3.20
N ILE A 169 -26.00 -8.29 -2.00
CA ILE A 169 -24.79 -8.79 -1.33
C ILE A 169 -25.25 -9.48 -0.03
N GLN A 170 -25.21 -10.81 0.02
CA GLN A 170 -25.68 -11.62 1.14
C GLN A 170 -24.52 -11.95 2.09
N PHE A 171 -24.71 -11.64 3.37
CA PHE A 171 -23.81 -11.91 4.49
C PHE A 171 -24.34 -13.12 5.26
N ILE A 172 -23.50 -14.14 5.45
CA ILE A 172 -23.90 -15.47 5.94
C ILE A 172 -22.99 -15.87 7.11
N PRO A 173 -23.41 -15.67 8.38
CA PRO A 173 -22.69 -16.17 9.54
C PRO A 173 -22.57 -17.70 9.51
N SER A 174 -21.44 -18.25 9.96
CA SER A 174 -21.16 -19.69 9.83
C SER A 174 -21.94 -20.61 10.78
N GLN A 175 -22.35 -20.11 11.95
CA GLN A 175 -23.03 -20.83 13.03
C GLN A 175 -23.84 -19.84 13.90
N ASP A 176 -24.77 -20.35 14.72
CA ASP A 176 -25.71 -19.54 15.54
C ASP A 176 -25.03 -18.60 16.56
N SER A 177 -23.80 -18.91 16.97
CA SER A 177 -22.98 -18.07 17.87
C SER A 177 -22.04 -17.11 17.12
N SER A 178 -21.96 -17.23 15.79
CA SER A 178 -21.14 -16.36 14.95
C SER A 178 -21.90 -15.10 14.54
N LEU A 179 -21.17 -14.15 13.95
CA LEU A 179 -21.73 -12.97 13.31
C LEU A 179 -21.00 -12.66 12.00
N ALA A 180 -21.72 -12.00 11.10
CA ALA A 180 -21.17 -11.30 9.95
C ALA A 180 -21.26 -9.79 10.21
N PHE A 181 -20.31 -9.01 9.70
CA PHE A 181 -20.36 -7.55 9.81
C PHE A 181 -19.74 -6.87 8.59
N VAL A 182 -20.01 -5.57 8.45
CA VAL A 182 -19.38 -4.69 7.45
C VAL A 182 -19.42 -3.24 7.95
N ASN A 183 -18.35 -2.48 7.70
CA ASN A 183 -18.19 -1.08 8.09
C ASN A 183 -18.53 -0.12 6.94
N ALA A 184 -18.18 -0.49 5.71
CA ALA A 184 -18.58 0.24 4.52
C ALA A 184 -18.76 -0.67 3.30
N ILE A 185 -19.61 -0.22 2.38
CA ILE A 185 -19.81 -0.84 1.06
C ILE A 185 -19.66 0.24 0.00
N GLU A 186 -18.92 -0.07 -1.06
CA GLU A 186 -18.92 0.68 -2.31
C GLU A 186 -19.53 -0.23 -3.41
N VAL A 187 -20.50 0.26 -4.17
CA VAL A 187 -20.95 -0.37 -5.43
C VAL A 187 -21.04 0.70 -6.50
N PHE A 188 -20.14 0.67 -7.49
CA PHE A 188 -20.13 1.68 -8.55
C PHE A 188 -19.71 1.14 -9.92
N LEU A 189 -20.25 1.77 -10.98
CA LEU A 189 -20.00 1.36 -12.37
C LEU A 189 -18.54 1.59 -12.78
N ALA A 190 -17.89 0.55 -13.29
CA ALA A 190 -16.46 0.54 -13.64
C ALA A 190 -16.22 1.04 -15.08
N ASN A 191 -16.53 2.32 -15.33
CA ASN A 191 -16.53 2.94 -16.67
C ASN A 191 -15.21 2.80 -17.47
N GLU A 192 -14.07 2.65 -16.81
CA GLU A 192 -12.74 2.62 -17.45
C GLU A 192 -12.21 1.20 -17.69
N THR A 193 -12.71 0.20 -16.96
CA THR A 193 -12.25 -1.19 -17.07
C THR A 193 -12.90 -1.82 -18.30
N ARG A 194 -12.30 -1.61 -19.48
CA ARG A 194 -12.71 -2.23 -20.76
C ARG A 194 -12.36 -3.73 -20.83
N ILE A 195 -12.59 -4.47 -19.75
CA ILE A 195 -12.48 -5.94 -19.76
C ILE A 195 -13.45 -6.45 -20.83
N ILE A 196 -12.93 -7.21 -21.77
CA ILE A 196 -13.71 -7.81 -22.84
C ILE A 196 -14.06 -9.26 -22.49
N ASP A 197 -15.15 -9.79 -23.04
CA ASP A 197 -15.63 -11.15 -22.72
C ASP A 197 -14.73 -12.29 -23.25
N TYR A 198 -13.59 -11.92 -23.86
CA TYR A 198 -12.66 -12.78 -24.58
C TYR A 198 -11.23 -12.40 -24.23
N ALA A 199 -10.38 -13.36 -23.90
CA ALA A 199 -8.95 -13.14 -23.66
C ALA A 199 -8.13 -14.39 -24.04
N PRO A 200 -6.83 -14.26 -24.39
CA PRO A 200 -5.96 -15.41 -24.53
C PRO A 200 -5.89 -16.22 -23.22
N HIS A 201 -5.99 -17.54 -23.35
CA HIS A 201 -5.90 -18.50 -22.25
C HIS A 201 -4.55 -19.21 -22.28
N VAL A 202 -3.83 -19.15 -21.17
CA VAL A 202 -2.49 -19.73 -21.01
C VAL A 202 -2.54 -20.79 -19.91
N SER A 203 -2.46 -22.05 -20.31
CA SER A 203 -2.35 -23.17 -19.36
C SER A 203 -0.90 -23.49 -19.01
N SER A 204 -0.68 -23.91 -17.76
CA SER A 204 0.58 -24.50 -17.28
C SER A 204 1.01 -25.73 -18.10
N ALA A 205 0.06 -26.40 -18.76
CA ALA A 205 0.24 -27.57 -19.63
C ALA A 205 0.70 -27.25 -21.07
N ARG A 206 0.96 -25.97 -21.42
CA ARG A 206 1.38 -25.50 -22.77
C ARG A 206 0.30 -25.52 -23.86
N ASN A 207 -0.97 -25.65 -23.49
CA ASN A 207 -2.06 -25.32 -24.42
C ASN A 207 -2.33 -23.82 -24.34
N VAL A 208 -2.18 -23.13 -25.48
CA VAL A 208 -2.67 -21.77 -25.70
C VAL A 208 -4.05 -21.88 -26.35
N SER A 209 -5.05 -21.23 -25.76
CA SER A 209 -6.40 -21.19 -26.32
C SER A 209 -7.02 -19.81 -26.13
N ASN A 210 -8.33 -19.66 -26.31
CA ASN A 210 -9.04 -18.41 -26.03
C ASN A 210 -10.11 -18.69 -24.97
N TYR A 211 -10.10 -17.92 -23.89
CA TYR A 211 -11.19 -17.89 -22.92
C TYR A 211 -12.35 -17.08 -23.49
N THR A 212 -13.59 -17.50 -23.18
CA THR A 212 -14.83 -16.77 -23.50
C THR A 212 -15.77 -16.80 -22.31
N GLY A 213 -16.57 -15.76 -22.13
CA GLY A 213 -17.40 -15.60 -20.94
C GLY A 213 -16.66 -14.98 -19.74
N LEU A 214 -15.59 -14.20 -19.95
CA LEU A 214 -14.85 -13.52 -18.88
C LEU A 214 -15.75 -12.56 -18.08
N LEU A 215 -16.66 -11.84 -18.74
CA LEU A 215 -17.65 -10.97 -18.10
C LEU A 215 -18.77 -11.77 -17.41
N SER A 216 -18.89 -13.08 -17.63
CA SER A 216 -19.83 -13.94 -16.90
C SER A 216 -19.32 -14.38 -15.53
N GLN A 217 -18.06 -14.05 -15.18
CA GLN A 217 -17.42 -14.40 -13.92
C GLN A 217 -17.42 -13.22 -12.92
N ALA A 218 -17.18 -13.55 -11.66
CA ALA A 218 -16.80 -12.58 -10.62
C ALA A 218 -15.27 -12.62 -10.43
N LEU A 219 -14.63 -11.45 -10.47
CA LEU A 219 -13.18 -11.30 -10.35
C LEU A 219 -12.82 -10.59 -9.05
N HIS A 220 -11.82 -11.07 -8.32
CA HIS A 220 -11.34 -10.51 -7.05
C HIS A 220 -9.94 -9.95 -7.23
N THR A 221 -9.74 -8.64 -7.00
CA THR A 221 -8.42 -8.03 -7.16
C THR A 221 -7.49 -8.49 -6.03
N ILE A 222 -6.45 -9.26 -6.37
CA ILE A 222 -5.43 -9.69 -5.40
C ILE A 222 -4.20 -8.78 -5.39
N HIS A 223 -3.78 -8.28 -6.56
CA HIS A 223 -2.64 -7.37 -6.70
C HIS A 223 -2.92 -6.25 -7.70
N ARG A 224 -2.36 -5.06 -7.42
CA ARG A 224 -2.44 -3.86 -8.26
C ARG A 224 -1.15 -3.07 -8.11
N ILE A 225 -0.28 -3.19 -9.10
CA ILE A 225 1.14 -2.83 -9.02
C ILE A 225 1.43 -1.70 -10.02
N ASN A 226 1.96 -0.58 -9.54
CA ASN A 226 2.41 0.54 -10.35
C ASN A 226 3.89 0.35 -10.72
N PHE A 227 4.18 0.14 -12.01
CA PHE A 227 5.53 -0.17 -12.48
C PHE A 227 6.33 1.11 -12.72
N GLY A 228 7.11 1.51 -11.71
CA GLY A 228 8.14 2.55 -11.82
C GLY A 228 7.79 3.88 -11.19
N GLY A 229 6.53 4.05 -10.78
CA GLY A 229 6.09 5.15 -9.94
C GLY A 229 6.11 4.82 -8.46
N SER A 230 5.62 5.77 -7.67
CA SER A 230 5.32 5.59 -6.25
C SER A 230 4.06 4.73 -6.04
N GLN A 231 3.84 4.34 -4.78
CA GLN A 231 2.50 3.96 -4.32
C GLN A 231 1.51 5.09 -4.66
N ILE A 232 0.34 4.72 -5.20
CA ILE A 232 -0.79 5.62 -5.41
C ILE A 232 -1.87 5.15 -4.44
N ASP A 233 -2.13 5.89 -3.37
CA ASP A 233 -3.12 5.46 -2.38
C ASP A 233 -4.56 5.50 -2.91
N TYR A 234 -4.87 6.45 -3.80
CA TYR A 234 -6.19 6.58 -4.44
C TYR A 234 -6.02 7.10 -5.88
N ASP A 235 -6.55 6.37 -6.87
CA ASP A 235 -6.68 6.83 -8.27
C ASP A 235 -8.09 7.37 -8.57
N GLU A 236 -8.41 7.61 -9.85
CA GLU A 236 -9.72 8.16 -10.27
C GLU A 236 -10.90 7.20 -9.98
N LEU A 237 -10.62 5.91 -9.78
CA LEU A 237 -11.56 4.88 -9.30
C LEU A 237 -11.31 4.48 -7.83
N TRP A 238 -10.54 5.27 -7.08
CA TRP A 238 -10.23 5.07 -5.66
C TRP A 238 -9.49 3.75 -5.39
N ARG A 239 -8.77 3.25 -6.40
CA ARG A 239 -7.95 2.04 -6.32
C ARG A 239 -6.57 2.40 -5.76
N LYS A 240 -6.11 1.63 -4.77
CA LYS A 240 -4.73 1.68 -4.28
C LYS A 240 -3.81 0.87 -5.19
N TRP A 241 -2.75 1.50 -5.68
CA TRP A 241 -1.65 0.84 -6.39
C TRP A 241 -0.40 0.80 -5.50
N VAL A 242 0.18 -0.38 -5.31
CA VAL A 242 1.47 -0.53 -4.61
C VAL A 242 2.64 -0.34 -5.57
N ALA A 243 3.78 0.13 -5.07
CA ALA A 243 5.00 0.20 -5.88
C ALA A 243 5.51 -1.20 -6.23
N ASP A 244 6.11 -1.37 -7.41
CA ASP A 244 6.55 -2.67 -7.91
C ASP A 244 7.82 -3.22 -7.27
N ASP A 245 8.59 -2.39 -6.55
CA ASP A 245 9.91 -2.75 -6.01
C ASP A 245 9.94 -3.91 -4.98
N SER A 246 8.78 -4.34 -4.44
CA SER A 246 8.66 -5.52 -3.57
C SER A 246 8.36 -6.85 -4.28
N TYR A 247 8.14 -6.84 -5.61
CA TYR A 247 7.62 -7.99 -6.36
C TYR A 247 8.64 -8.70 -7.26
N PHE A 248 9.92 -8.30 -7.24
CA PHE A 248 10.93 -8.89 -8.13
C PHE A 248 11.67 -10.10 -7.56
N ILE A 249 11.85 -11.10 -8.40
CA ILE A 249 12.43 -12.39 -8.05
C ILE A 249 13.83 -12.58 -8.67
N LEU A 250 14.10 -12.02 -9.85
CA LEU A 250 15.38 -12.17 -10.57
C LEU A 250 15.77 -10.90 -11.31
N HIS A 251 17.06 -10.58 -11.29
CA HIS A 251 17.69 -9.55 -12.13
C HIS A 251 16.83 -8.30 -12.34
N SER A 252 16.34 -7.75 -11.25
CA SER A 252 16.04 -6.34 -11.12
C SER A 252 17.32 -5.48 -11.15
N ASP A 253 18.30 -5.92 -11.95
CA ASP A 253 19.35 -5.13 -12.57
C ASP A 253 19.31 -5.23 -14.14
N SER A 254 18.16 -5.56 -14.79
CA SER A 254 17.88 -5.43 -16.25
C SER A 254 17.14 -4.18 -16.86
N ALA A 255 16.17 -3.47 -16.23
CA ALA A 255 15.49 -2.20 -16.68
C ALA A 255 15.71 -0.85 -15.86
N LYS A 256 15.07 0.28 -16.19
CA LYS A 256 15.09 1.55 -15.42
C LYS A 256 13.68 2.11 -15.16
N ASN A 257 13.46 2.85 -14.07
CA ASN A 257 12.24 3.65 -13.90
C ASN A 257 12.25 4.84 -14.88
N SER A 258 11.07 5.30 -15.29
CA SER A 258 10.87 6.62 -15.89
C SER A 258 10.89 7.73 -14.82
N THR A 259 10.62 8.98 -15.24
CA THR A 259 10.43 10.13 -14.35
C THR A 259 9.29 9.92 -13.35
N PRO A 260 9.41 10.45 -12.10
CA PRO A 260 8.44 10.22 -11.03
C PRO A 260 7.16 11.05 -11.22
N TYR A 261 6.18 10.48 -11.91
CA TYR A 261 4.79 10.97 -11.95
C TYR A 261 3.88 10.09 -11.08
N ASN A 262 2.73 10.63 -10.67
CA ASN A 262 1.81 9.96 -9.75
C ASN A 262 0.57 9.35 -10.46
N ARG A 263 0.79 8.77 -11.64
CA ARG A 263 -0.25 8.12 -12.48
C ARG A 263 0.38 6.95 -13.24
N VAL A 264 -0.28 5.78 -13.22
CA VAL A 264 0.23 4.52 -13.80
C VAL A 264 0.77 4.68 -15.21
N TYR A 265 -0.03 5.20 -16.17
CA TYR A 265 0.42 5.37 -17.56
C TYR A 265 1.44 6.50 -17.79
N GLN A 266 1.76 7.30 -16.77
CA GLN A 266 2.85 8.30 -16.80
C GLN A 266 4.15 7.76 -16.18
N THR A 267 4.10 6.59 -15.54
CA THR A 267 5.26 5.89 -15.02
C THR A 267 5.49 4.57 -15.75
N ALA A 268 6.74 4.24 -16.01
CA ALA A 268 7.11 3.03 -16.72
C ALA A 268 8.41 2.44 -16.18
N LYS A 269 8.61 1.16 -16.46
CA LYS A 269 9.74 0.35 -16.03
C LYS A 269 10.33 -0.32 -17.29
N GLN A 270 11.48 0.15 -17.78
CA GLN A 270 11.96 -0.01 -19.19
C GLN A 270 13.39 -0.58 -19.34
N LEU A 271 13.68 -1.58 -20.19
CA LEU A 271 15.02 -2.23 -20.26
C LEU A 271 16.24 -1.25 -20.34
N LYS A 272 17.31 -1.58 -19.59
CA LYS A 272 18.62 -0.94 -19.62
C LYS A 272 19.48 -1.60 -20.68
N THR A 273 19.33 -1.11 -21.91
CA THR A 273 20.32 -1.27 -22.98
C THR A 273 21.69 -0.67 -22.57
N GLY A 274 22.76 -0.99 -23.30
CA GLY A 274 24.12 -0.61 -22.92
C GLY A 274 25.14 -0.61 -24.07
N ALA A 275 26.38 -0.22 -23.76
CA ALA A 275 27.26 0.45 -24.75
C ALA A 275 27.73 -0.38 -25.95
N ASN A 276 27.77 -1.71 -25.86
CA ASN A 276 28.43 -2.57 -26.86
C ASN A 276 27.44 -3.39 -27.71
N GLY A 277 26.20 -2.91 -27.88
CA GLY A 277 25.09 -3.69 -28.47
C GLY A 277 24.52 -4.72 -27.47
N ASN A 278 25.41 -5.47 -26.82
CA ASN A 278 25.12 -6.20 -25.59
C ASN A 278 24.87 -5.22 -24.43
N ALA A 279 23.86 -5.53 -23.61
CA ALA A 279 23.24 -4.59 -22.67
C ALA A 279 24.03 -4.35 -21.35
N SER A 280 25.12 -3.58 -21.42
CA SER A 280 25.78 -3.02 -20.23
C SER A 280 26.26 -1.56 -20.39
N LEU A 281 25.46 -0.61 -19.87
CA LEU A 281 25.83 0.69 -19.25
C LEU A 281 26.64 1.75 -20.04
N LEU A 282 26.72 3.02 -19.61
CA LEU A 282 25.66 4.02 -19.39
C LEU A 282 26.28 5.41 -19.14
N ASN A 283 25.74 6.50 -19.71
CA ASN A 283 25.48 7.76 -18.99
C ASN A 283 24.69 8.79 -19.81
N LEU A 284 23.70 9.39 -19.13
CA LEU A 284 23.04 10.71 -19.24
C LEU A 284 23.21 11.59 -20.52
N THR A 285 22.21 12.35 -21.00
CA THR A 285 21.01 12.92 -20.34
C THR A 285 19.83 13.02 -21.32
N TRP A 286 18.58 12.92 -20.83
CA TRP A 286 17.40 13.40 -21.57
C TRP A 286 16.47 14.25 -20.70
N SER A 287 16.41 15.55 -21.01
CA SER A 287 15.16 16.31 -20.95
C SER A 287 14.21 15.81 -22.04
N PHE A 288 12.90 15.90 -21.84
CA PHE A 288 11.89 15.28 -22.71
C PHE A 288 11.98 15.72 -24.19
N PRO A 289 12.19 14.79 -25.14
CA PRO A 289 11.77 14.94 -26.51
C PRO A 289 10.39 14.26 -26.71
N VAL A 290 9.60 14.75 -27.66
CA VAL A 290 8.45 13.99 -28.18
C VAL A 290 8.97 12.67 -28.78
N ILE A 291 8.25 11.57 -28.55
CA ILE A 291 8.62 10.22 -29.01
C ILE A 291 9.00 10.25 -30.50
N THR A 292 10.12 9.61 -30.84
CA THR A 292 10.64 9.56 -32.22
C THR A 292 9.63 8.89 -33.14
N LYS A 293 9.26 9.60 -34.21
CA LYS A 293 8.10 9.28 -35.05
C LYS A 293 8.42 8.22 -36.11
N THR A 294 8.81 7.02 -35.69
CA THR A 294 9.22 5.94 -36.61
C THR A 294 8.52 4.62 -36.29
N LEU A 295 8.11 3.92 -37.35
CA LEU A 295 7.47 2.61 -37.28
C LEU A 295 8.45 1.56 -36.74
N ASN A 296 7.93 0.61 -35.95
CA ASN A 296 8.66 -0.56 -35.45
C ASN A 296 9.88 -0.26 -34.55
N ASP A 297 9.92 0.91 -33.90
CA ASP A 297 11.06 1.28 -33.06
C ASP A 297 11.14 0.48 -31.74
N ILE A 298 10.02 0.07 -31.13
CA ILE A 298 9.99 -0.71 -29.87
C ILE A 298 9.01 -1.89 -29.99
N LEU A 299 9.55 -3.11 -30.10
CA LEU A 299 8.82 -4.37 -29.97
C LEU A 299 9.46 -5.26 -28.91
N PHE A 300 8.64 -5.93 -28.10
CA PHE A 300 9.12 -6.82 -27.04
C PHE A 300 8.18 -8.01 -26.83
N ASN A 301 8.74 -9.16 -26.48
CA ASN A 301 7.97 -10.33 -26.12
C ASN A 301 7.58 -10.25 -24.63
N LEU A 302 6.30 -10.42 -24.34
CA LEU A 302 5.79 -10.81 -23.03
C LEU A 302 5.84 -12.33 -22.92
N TYR A 303 6.41 -12.83 -21.83
CA TYR A 303 6.39 -14.24 -21.47
C TYR A 303 5.52 -14.47 -20.23
N ILE A 304 4.67 -15.48 -20.30
CA ILE A 304 3.89 -15.99 -19.15
C ILE A 304 4.40 -17.41 -18.89
N TYR A 305 4.84 -17.65 -17.64
CA TYR A 305 5.66 -18.80 -17.27
C TYR A 305 6.87 -18.96 -18.23
N SER A 306 7.11 -20.15 -18.77
CA SER A 306 8.24 -20.47 -19.67
C SER A 306 7.79 -21.02 -21.04
N ASN A 307 6.49 -20.95 -21.31
CA ASN A 307 5.81 -21.72 -22.36
C ASN A 307 4.78 -20.92 -23.18
N PHE A 308 4.49 -19.67 -22.79
CA PHE A 308 3.75 -18.73 -23.61
C PHE A 308 4.60 -17.49 -23.85
N ASP A 309 4.71 -17.09 -25.12
CA ASP A 309 5.32 -15.84 -25.55
C ASP A 309 4.38 -15.09 -26.50
N GLN A 310 4.38 -13.75 -26.41
CA GLN A 310 3.66 -12.89 -27.34
C GLN A 310 4.44 -11.61 -27.63
N LEU A 311 4.73 -11.38 -28.91
CA LEU A 311 5.26 -10.12 -29.41
C LEU A 311 4.25 -8.97 -29.20
N ILE A 312 4.69 -7.94 -28.47
CA ILE A 312 3.96 -6.72 -28.19
C ILE A 312 4.52 -5.61 -29.08
N ASP A 313 3.68 -5.11 -29.97
CA ASP A 313 3.86 -3.86 -30.71
C ASP A 313 2.87 -2.82 -30.15
N PRO A 314 3.32 -1.82 -29.38
CA PRO A 314 2.48 -0.75 -28.88
C PRO A 314 1.84 0.11 -29.98
N TYR A 315 2.58 0.39 -31.06
CA TYR A 315 2.13 1.30 -32.11
C TYR A 315 1.03 0.66 -32.97
N ASN A 316 1.18 -0.60 -33.37
CA ASN A 316 0.16 -1.34 -34.09
C ASN A 316 -1.10 -1.63 -33.22
N ARG A 317 -0.99 -1.54 -31.89
CA ARG A 317 -2.11 -1.65 -30.94
C ARG A 317 -2.94 -0.37 -30.83
N THR A 318 -2.32 0.81 -30.86
CA THR A 318 -2.99 2.10 -30.59
C THR A 318 -3.18 2.99 -31.81
N GLY A 319 -2.34 2.83 -32.84
CA GLY A 319 -2.25 3.73 -34.00
C GLY A 319 -1.52 5.05 -33.76
N ASP A 320 -1.14 5.37 -32.51
CA ASP A 320 -0.40 6.57 -32.13
C ASP A 320 0.40 6.37 -30.84
N PHE A 321 1.46 7.16 -30.65
CA PHE A 321 2.39 7.06 -29.53
C PHE A 321 1.83 7.68 -28.24
N ALA A 322 2.32 7.22 -27.08
CA ALA A 322 1.89 7.65 -25.74
C ALA A 322 0.39 7.47 -25.40
N VAL A 323 -0.37 6.75 -26.24
CA VAL A 323 -1.75 6.32 -25.94
C VAL A 323 -1.72 5.15 -24.94
N PRO A 324 -2.48 5.20 -23.83
CA PRO A 324 -2.55 4.09 -22.89
C PRO A 324 -3.29 2.89 -23.47
N PHE A 325 -2.74 1.69 -23.27
CA PHE A 325 -3.38 0.42 -23.60
C PHE A 325 -3.07 -0.61 -22.50
N PHE A 326 -3.86 -1.69 -22.47
CA PHE A 326 -3.62 -2.86 -21.63
C PHE A 326 -3.94 -4.14 -22.42
N ILE A 327 -3.69 -5.30 -21.82
CA ILE A 327 -3.96 -6.60 -22.41
C ILE A 327 -4.41 -7.55 -21.30
N ASP A 328 -5.58 -8.14 -21.43
CA ASP A 328 -6.09 -9.13 -20.48
C ASP A 328 -5.60 -10.53 -20.88
N TYR A 329 -5.25 -11.36 -19.89
CA TYR A 329 -4.87 -12.76 -20.05
C TYR A 329 -5.58 -13.60 -18.99
N VAL A 330 -6.06 -14.78 -19.35
CA VAL A 330 -6.52 -15.80 -18.39
C VAL A 330 -5.42 -16.83 -18.24
N VAL A 331 -4.94 -17.03 -17.01
CA VAL A 331 -3.77 -17.88 -16.71
C VAL A 331 -4.20 -18.95 -15.70
N ASP A 332 -3.90 -20.22 -15.98
CA ASP A 332 -4.13 -21.31 -15.03
C ASP A 332 -3.07 -21.31 -13.92
N SER A 333 -3.48 -21.63 -12.69
CA SER A 333 -2.57 -21.95 -11.59
C SER A 333 -1.67 -23.14 -11.96
N ASP A 334 -0.40 -23.08 -11.57
CA ASP A 334 0.52 -24.23 -11.52
C ASP A 334 0.64 -24.83 -10.09
N ASP A 335 -0.18 -24.33 -9.16
CA ASP A 335 -0.23 -24.64 -7.74
C ASP A 335 1.09 -24.42 -6.97
N SER A 336 2.05 -23.71 -7.58
CA SER A 336 3.32 -23.31 -6.94
C SER A 336 3.17 -22.20 -5.90
N GLY A 337 2.05 -21.48 -5.93
CA GLY A 337 1.83 -20.23 -5.20
C GLY A 337 2.35 -18.98 -5.91
N PHE A 338 2.90 -19.10 -7.13
CA PHE A 338 3.46 -18.00 -7.91
C PHE A 338 2.94 -18.00 -9.35
N THR A 339 2.72 -16.83 -9.92
CA THR A 339 2.47 -16.64 -11.36
C THR A 339 3.60 -15.81 -11.95
N ASN A 340 4.39 -16.40 -12.84
CA ASN A 340 5.62 -15.80 -13.35
C ASN A 340 5.37 -15.05 -14.66
N PHE A 341 5.77 -13.79 -14.71
CA PHE A 341 5.71 -12.92 -15.88
C PHE A 341 7.10 -12.34 -16.15
N SER A 342 7.50 -12.23 -17.42
CA SER A 342 8.74 -11.52 -17.79
C SER A 342 8.63 -10.87 -19.16
N ILE A 343 9.48 -9.89 -19.45
CA ILE A 343 9.50 -9.18 -20.73
C ILE A 343 10.93 -9.16 -21.29
N CYS A 344 11.08 -9.32 -22.61
CA CYS A 344 12.37 -9.21 -23.30
C CYS A 344 12.19 -8.48 -24.64
N PRO A 345 13.06 -7.54 -25.05
CA PRO A 345 13.00 -6.94 -26.38
C PRO A 345 13.11 -8.00 -27.48
N SER A 346 12.43 -7.82 -28.62
CA SER A 346 12.70 -8.69 -29.76
C SER A 346 13.97 -8.22 -30.48
N GLU A 347 15.04 -9.02 -30.37
CA GLU A 347 16.33 -8.75 -31.03
C GLU A 347 16.25 -8.80 -32.57
N ASN A 348 15.24 -9.48 -33.13
CA ASN A 348 15.06 -9.62 -34.58
C ASN A 348 14.11 -8.58 -35.17
N ASP A 349 13.09 -8.14 -34.41
CA ASP A 349 12.01 -7.29 -34.92
C ASP A 349 12.13 -5.82 -34.51
N SER A 350 12.76 -5.54 -33.36
CA SER A 350 12.81 -4.21 -32.74
C SER A 350 14.07 -3.44 -33.11
N ARG A 351 13.90 -2.17 -33.50
CA ARG A 351 15.05 -1.28 -33.82
C ARG A 351 15.72 -0.73 -32.55
N ILE A 352 14.99 -0.65 -31.45
CA ILE A 352 15.49 -0.31 -30.12
C ILE A 352 15.29 -1.52 -29.20
N LEU A 353 16.39 -2.03 -28.62
CA LEU A 353 16.33 -3.12 -27.65
C LEU A 353 15.86 -2.59 -26.28
N ASN A 354 14.54 -2.43 -26.17
CA ASN A 354 13.82 -1.95 -25.00
C ASN A 354 12.48 -2.70 -24.85
N ALA A 355 12.05 -2.93 -23.62
CA ALA A 355 10.80 -3.58 -23.24
C ALA A 355 10.28 -2.89 -21.98
N PHE A 356 8.96 -2.68 -21.84
CA PHE A 356 8.43 -1.93 -20.71
C PHE A 356 7.06 -2.36 -20.21
N LEU A 357 6.79 -2.05 -18.94
CA LEU A 357 5.47 -2.12 -18.31
C LEU A 357 5.17 -0.81 -17.56
N ASN A 358 3.88 -0.47 -17.45
CA ASN A 358 3.37 0.69 -16.72
C ASN A 358 2.63 0.28 -15.43
N GLY A 359 1.90 -0.83 -15.46
CA GLY A 359 1.20 -1.38 -14.32
C GLY A 359 0.79 -2.84 -14.55
N LEU A 360 0.39 -3.52 -13.49
CA LEU A 360 -0.16 -4.89 -13.52
C LEU A 360 -1.30 -5.00 -12.51
N GLU A 361 -2.45 -5.47 -12.95
CA GLU A 361 -3.55 -5.88 -12.09
C GLU A 361 -3.67 -7.41 -12.19
N ILE A 362 -3.73 -8.11 -11.05
CA ILE A 362 -3.93 -9.57 -11.00
C ILE A 362 -5.23 -9.83 -10.26
N MET A 363 -6.11 -10.62 -10.87
CA MET A 363 -7.44 -10.93 -10.37
C MET A 363 -7.68 -12.45 -10.31
N GLU A 364 -8.36 -12.88 -9.25
CA GLU A 364 -8.74 -14.26 -8.97
C GLU A 364 -10.19 -14.53 -9.42
N PHE A 365 -10.45 -15.69 -10.02
CA PHE A 365 -11.82 -16.10 -10.37
C PHE A 365 -12.56 -16.62 -9.14
N MET A 366 -13.68 -15.99 -8.79
CA MET A 366 -14.47 -16.43 -7.65
C MET A 366 -15.31 -17.66 -7.96
N ASN A 367 -15.39 -18.57 -7.00
CA ASN A 367 -16.24 -19.76 -7.08
C ASN A 367 -17.72 -19.38 -7.11
N LYS A 368 -18.50 -20.07 -7.94
CA LYS A 368 -19.97 -19.94 -7.96
C LYS A 368 -20.53 -20.42 -6.62
N SER A 369 -21.50 -19.68 -6.08
CA SER A 369 -22.15 -20.05 -4.81
C SER A 369 -23.03 -21.28 -4.97
N GLY A 370 -23.26 -22.01 -3.87
CA GLY A 370 -24.29 -23.04 -3.80
C GLY A 370 -25.71 -22.46 -3.86
N SER A 371 -26.69 -23.26 -3.44
CA SER A 371 -28.08 -22.82 -3.30
C SER A 371 -28.21 -21.57 -2.44
N ILE A 372 -29.08 -20.64 -2.84
CA ILE A 372 -29.44 -19.45 -2.06
C ILE A 372 -29.90 -19.88 -0.67
N VAL A 373 -29.27 -19.33 0.37
CA VAL A 373 -29.65 -19.61 1.77
C VAL A 373 -30.86 -18.76 2.14
N ASP A 374 -31.84 -19.36 2.85
CA ASP A 374 -33.05 -18.67 3.32
C ASP A 374 -32.70 -17.36 4.03
N GLU A 375 -33.22 -16.26 3.49
CA GLU A 375 -32.86 -14.91 3.90
C GLU A 375 -33.76 -14.42 5.04
N CYS A 376 -33.21 -13.57 5.90
CA CYS A 376 -33.93 -12.94 6.99
C CYS A 376 -35.16 -12.15 6.53
N GLY A 377 -36.26 -12.31 7.27
CA GLY A 377 -37.50 -11.58 7.01
C GLY A 377 -37.30 -10.06 7.02
N PRO A 378 -38.07 -9.31 6.20
CA PRO A 378 -37.90 -7.87 6.03
C PRO A 378 -38.11 -7.12 7.35
N VAL A 379 -37.40 -6.00 7.51
CA VAL A 379 -37.54 -5.11 8.67
C VAL A 379 -38.92 -4.44 8.62
N THR A 380 -39.88 -5.06 9.31
CA THR A 380 -41.22 -4.50 9.49
C THR A 380 -41.19 -3.41 10.55
N ASP A 381 -40.88 -2.19 10.14
CA ASP A 381 -41.15 -0.98 10.92
C ASP A 381 -42.61 -1.00 11.41
N LYS A 382 -42.83 -1.34 12.69
CA LYS A 382 -44.14 -1.21 13.35
C LYS A 382 -44.45 0.27 13.55
N LYS A 383 -44.85 0.94 12.48
CA LYS A 383 -45.25 2.35 12.47
C LYS A 383 -46.51 2.54 13.31
N HIS A 384 -46.33 2.76 14.61
CA HIS A 384 -47.27 3.55 15.40
C HIS A 384 -47.33 4.95 14.77
N PHE A 385 -48.29 5.15 13.87
CA PHE A 385 -48.65 6.48 13.37
C PHE A 385 -49.43 7.23 14.46
N PRO A 386 -48.89 8.30 15.07
CA PRO A 386 -49.75 9.28 15.72
C PRO A 386 -50.59 9.96 14.62
N VAL A 387 -51.91 9.93 14.76
CA VAL A 387 -52.86 10.37 13.72
C VAL A 387 -52.98 11.90 13.68
N ILE A 388 -51.89 12.59 13.27
CA ILE A 388 -51.87 14.05 13.09
C ILE A 388 -51.07 14.42 11.82
N LYS A 389 -51.72 14.37 10.65
CA LYS A 389 -51.34 15.19 9.47
C LYS A 389 -52.39 15.27 8.34
N ILE A 390 -53.63 15.66 8.66
CA ILE A 390 -54.64 16.09 7.66
C ILE A 390 -55.08 17.55 7.93
N ILE A 391 -54.15 18.44 8.31
CA ILE A 391 -54.38 19.90 8.41
C ILE A 391 -53.17 20.67 7.83
N VAL A 392 -52.83 20.40 6.56
CA VAL A 392 -51.88 21.23 5.78
C VAL A 392 -52.32 21.37 4.32
N SER A 393 -52.87 20.31 3.72
CA SER A 393 -53.29 20.29 2.31
C SER A 393 -54.30 21.39 1.92
N VAL A 394 -55.28 21.66 2.79
CA VAL A 394 -56.38 22.61 2.52
C VAL A 394 -55.89 24.05 2.34
N SER A 395 -54.86 24.47 3.07
CA SER A 395 -54.38 25.86 3.10
C SER A 395 -53.76 26.32 1.78
N SER A 396 -53.18 25.40 1.01
CA SER A 396 -52.56 25.71 -0.29
C SER A 396 -53.60 26.00 -1.38
N GLY A 397 -54.58 25.08 -1.55
CA GLY A 397 -55.62 25.23 -2.57
C GLY A 397 -56.48 26.48 -2.37
N ALA A 398 -56.84 26.79 -1.13
CA ALA A 398 -57.58 28.00 -0.79
C ALA A 398 -56.83 29.28 -1.21
N PHE A 399 -55.51 29.33 -1.03
CA PHE A 399 -54.69 30.49 -1.39
C PHE A 399 -54.64 30.70 -2.91
N VAL A 400 -54.44 29.63 -3.69
CA VAL A 400 -54.44 29.69 -5.17
C VAL A 400 -55.79 30.17 -5.71
N ILE A 401 -56.91 29.68 -5.16
CA ILE A 401 -58.25 30.13 -5.54
C ILE A 401 -58.45 31.62 -5.21
N LEU A 402 -57.97 32.09 -4.05
CA LEU A 402 -58.04 33.50 -3.65
C LEU A 402 -57.27 34.41 -4.63
N ILE A 403 -56.07 33.99 -5.05
CA ILE A 403 -55.26 34.69 -6.06
C ILE A 403 -55.98 34.77 -7.41
N ILE A 404 -56.59 33.67 -7.88
CA ILE A 404 -57.36 33.65 -9.13
C ILE A 404 -58.56 34.61 -9.06
N VAL A 405 -59.31 34.61 -7.96
CA VAL A 405 -60.44 35.53 -7.74
C VAL A 405 -59.96 36.99 -7.71
N LEU A 406 -58.81 37.28 -7.09
CA LEU A 406 -58.20 38.62 -7.11
C LEU A 406 -57.81 39.07 -8.52
N VAL A 407 -57.16 38.20 -9.31
CA VAL A 407 -56.77 38.50 -10.70
C VAL A 407 -58.01 38.75 -11.58
N LEU A 408 -59.09 37.98 -11.39
CA LEU A 408 -60.36 38.20 -12.09
C LEU A 408 -61.04 39.50 -11.65
N ARG A 409 -61.08 39.82 -10.35
CA ARG A 409 -61.58 41.10 -9.82
C ARG A 409 -60.80 42.30 -10.38
N LEU A 410 -59.47 42.18 -10.54
CA LEU A 410 -58.61 43.22 -11.10
C LEU A 410 -58.84 43.39 -12.61
N LYS A 411 -58.99 42.30 -13.38
CA LYS A 411 -59.38 42.38 -14.81
C LYS A 411 -60.74 43.07 -15.01
N TYR A 412 -61.72 42.80 -14.14
CA TYR A 412 -63.05 43.42 -14.22
C TYR A 412 -63.15 44.86 -13.70
N ARG A 413 -62.09 45.41 -13.08
CA ARG A 413 -62.12 46.78 -12.49
C ARG A 413 -61.44 47.87 -13.31
N LYS A 414 -60.93 47.60 -14.52
CA LYS A 414 -60.23 48.61 -15.34
C LYS A 414 -60.88 48.86 -16.71
N ALA A 415 -62.00 49.57 -16.68
CA ALA A 415 -62.62 50.19 -17.85
C ALA A 415 -63.28 51.54 -17.47
N VAL A 416 -62.49 52.62 -17.54
CA VAL A 416 -62.82 54.06 -17.72
C VAL A 416 -61.45 54.81 -17.75
N PRO A 417 -61.23 55.84 -18.60
CA PRO A 417 -59.90 56.44 -18.83
C PRO A 417 -59.63 57.78 -18.12
N ASP A 418 -58.38 58.27 -18.27
CA ASP A 418 -57.82 59.60 -17.92
C ASP A 418 -57.72 59.95 -16.41
N GLN A 419 -56.86 60.88 -15.95
CA GLN A 419 -56.10 61.93 -16.65
C GLN A 419 -54.73 62.29 -15.99
N SER A 420 -53.71 62.60 -16.81
CA SER A 420 -52.55 63.52 -16.61
C SER A 420 -51.55 63.47 -15.41
N LEU A 421 -50.25 63.63 -15.77
CA LEU A 421 -49.25 64.63 -15.27
C LEU A 421 -47.99 64.17 -14.46
N THR A 422 -46.81 64.27 -15.10
CA THR A 422 -45.40 64.52 -14.61
C THR A 422 -44.80 63.77 -13.39
N GLY A 423 -43.50 63.41 -13.33
CA GLY A 423 -42.39 63.51 -14.31
C GLY A 423 -40.97 63.56 -13.64
N LEU A 424 -39.88 63.53 -14.45
CA LEU A 424 -38.47 63.93 -14.14
C LEU A 424 -37.62 62.97 -13.23
N LEU A 425 -36.27 62.75 -13.33
CA LEU A 425 -35.20 62.87 -14.36
C LEU A 425 -33.90 62.07 -13.94
N PHE A 426 -33.14 61.49 -14.91
CA PHE A 426 -31.64 61.31 -15.03
C PHE A 426 -30.84 60.54 -13.93
N GLY A 427 -29.57 60.06 -14.06
CA GLY A 427 -28.45 59.95 -15.06
C GLY A 427 -27.12 59.60 -14.28
N GLY A 428 -25.89 59.22 -14.72
CA GLY A 428 -25.12 58.97 -15.97
C GLY A 428 -23.62 59.42 -15.79
N ILE A 429 -22.50 58.88 -16.32
CA ILE A 429 -22.11 57.69 -17.14
C ILE A 429 -20.53 57.50 -17.12
N SER A 430 -19.97 56.28 -17.35
CA SER A 430 -18.61 56.00 -17.96
C SER A 430 -17.27 56.25 -17.17
N PHE A 431 -16.03 55.87 -17.58
CA PHE A 431 -15.41 55.18 -18.78
C PHE A 431 -14.03 54.43 -18.50
N ASN A 432 -13.31 53.94 -19.54
CA ASN A 432 -12.10 53.03 -19.53
C ASN A 432 -10.71 53.71 -19.85
N ARG A 433 -9.55 52.97 -19.77
CA ARG A 433 -8.58 52.60 -20.90
C ARG A 433 -7.11 52.20 -20.47
N ILE A 434 -6.30 51.52 -21.33
CA ILE A 434 -4.85 51.09 -21.12
C ILE A 434 -4.03 50.88 -22.45
N PRO A 435 -2.70 51.22 -22.51
CA PRO A 435 -1.57 50.54 -23.26
C PRO A 435 -0.30 50.27 -22.36
N ILE A 436 0.83 49.56 -22.66
CA ILE A 436 1.61 49.00 -23.83
C ILE A 436 2.85 49.90 -24.23
N GLU A 437 4.12 49.51 -24.54
CA GLU A 437 4.79 48.32 -25.23
C GLU A 437 6.22 47.83 -24.67
N GLU A 438 7.35 47.82 -25.44
CA GLU A 438 8.60 46.95 -25.39
C GLU A 438 10.06 47.59 -25.31
N ASP A 439 11.13 46.73 -25.19
CA ASP A 439 12.41 46.60 -26.02
C ASP A 439 13.88 46.58 -25.40
N ASP A 440 14.86 46.00 -26.15
CA ASP A 440 16.23 45.39 -25.85
C ASP A 440 17.52 46.25 -25.58
N HIS A 441 18.62 45.66 -25.00
CA HIS A 441 20.03 45.52 -25.55
C HIS A 441 21.20 45.03 -24.58
N GLU A 442 22.38 44.67 -25.14
CA GLU A 442 23.67 44.19 -24.51
C GLU A 442 24.93 44.76 -25.31
N PRO A 443 26.24 44.32 -25.33
CA PRO A 443 27.05 43.27 -24.62
C PRO A 443 28.54 43.65 -24.21
N THR A 444 29.47 42.66 -24.10
CA THR A 444 31.00 42.66 -24.07
C THR A 444 31.74 42.53 -22.70
N GLY A 445 32.93 41.88 -22.57
CA GLY A 445 33.75 41.02 -23.48
C GLY A 445 35.17 40.60 -22.94
N GLY A 446 35.80 39.57 -23.57
CA GLY A 446 37.20 39.06 -23.41
C GLY A 446 37.41 37.80 -22.52
N ASP A 447 38.57 37.12 -22.33
CA ASP A 447 39.91 36.87 -23.00
C ASP A 447 40.76 35.98 -22.00
N ASP A 448 41.84 35.18 -22.20
CA ASP A 448 42.66 34.52 -23.29
C ASP A 448 43.52 33.34 -22.64
N ASP A 449 44.36 32.56 -23.36
CA ASP A 449 45.10 31.31 -22.89
C ASP A 449 46.65 31.29 -23.25
N SER A 450 47.53 30.24 -23.34
CA SER A 450 47.51 28.75 -23.28
C SER A 450 48.91 28.03 -23.08
N ASP A 451 48.89 26.81 -22.48
CA ASP A 451 49.75 25.59 -22.74
C ASP A 451 51.27 25.43 -22.31
N SER A 452 51.69 24.17 -22.13
CA SER A 452 52.98 23.51 -22.55
C SER A 452 54.25 23.31 -21.64
N THR A 453 54.60 22.01 -21.42
CA THR A 453 55.95 21.31 -21.42
C THR A 453 57.01 21.31 -20.28
N ALA A 454 57.15 20.13 -19.62
CA ALA A 454 58.31 19.18 -19.46
C ALA A 454 59.80 19.56 -19.19
N SER A 455 60.47 18.79 -18.29
CA SER A 455 61.92 18.44 -18.31
C SER A 455 62.29 17.22 -17.43
N GLU A 456 63.34 16.44 -17.77
CA GLU A 456 63.81 15.22 -17.03
C GLU A 456 64.86 15.48 -15.92
N LEU A 457 65.10 14.49 -15.04
CA LEU A 457 66.46 14.15 -14.58
C LEU A 457 66.62 12.68 -14.11
N GLN A 458 67.80 12.10 -14.35
CA GLN A 458 68.27 10.78 -13.88
C GLN A 458 69.23 10.91 -12.68
N PHE A 459 69.44 9.84 -11.88
CA PHE A 459 70.77 9.18 -11.76
C PHE A 459 70.85 7.95 -10.81
N HIS A 460 71.54 6.92 -11.31
CA HIS A 460 72.37 5.92 -10.58
C HIS A 460 71.75 4.81 -9.69
N LYS A 461 72.60 3.80 -9.44
CA LYS A 461 72.23 2.42 -9.09
C LYS A 461 73.19 1.85 -8.04
N ILE A 462 72.67 1.27 -6.96
CA ILE A 462 73.45 0.49 -5.97
C ILE A 462 72.70 -0.82 -5.68
N HIS A 463 73.39 -1.96 -5.75
CA HIS A 463 72.83 -3.25 -5.33
C HIS A 463 73.18 -3.52 -3.85
N LEU A 464 72.19 -3.98 -3.08
CA LEU A 464 72.34 -4.41 -1.69
C LEU A 464 71.69 -5.81 -1.55
N PRO A 465 72.28 -6.78 -0.81
CA PRO A 465 71.82 -8.16 -0.83
C PRO A 465 70.49 -8.37 -0.10
N PRO A 466 69.62 -9.28 -0.57
CA PRO A 466 68.22 -9.39 -0.12
C PRO A 466 68.05 -9.84 1.34
N PHE A 467 69.08 -10.44 1.95
CA PHE A 467 69.00 -11.00 3.31
C PHE A 467 68.96 -9.94 4.42
N ALA A 468 69.54 -8.75 4.20
CA ALA A 468 69.54 -7.69 5.21
C ALA A 468 68.19 -6.94 5.25
N ALA A 469 67.57 -6.73 4.08
CA ALA A 469 66.27 -6.06 3.98
C ALA A 469 65.16 -6.87 4.67
N LEU A 470 65.21 -8.21 4.58
CA LEU A 470 64.20 -9.08 5.18
C LEU A 470 64.16 -8.96 6.72
N LEU A 471 65.32 -8.92 7.39
CA LEU A 471 65.36 -8.75 8.86
C LEU A 471 64.90 -7.36 9.32
N PHE A 472 65.16 -6.31 8.54
CA PHE A 472 64.70 -4.97 8.90
C PHE A 472 63.20 -4.77 8.63
N LEU A 473 62.63 -5.45 7.63
CA LEU A 473 61.18 -5.49 7.43
C LEU A 473 60.45 -6.20 8.59
N LEU A 474 61.06 -7.25 9.16
CA LEU A 474 60.53 -7.96 10.33
C LEU A 474 60.52 -7.12 11.62
N GLN A 475 61.19 -5.95 11.66
CA GLN A 475 61.11 -5.01 12.78
C GLN A 475 60.11 -3.86 12.57
N PHE A 476 59.47 -3.78 11.40
CA PHE A 476 58.32 -2.89 11.14
C PHE A 476 56.98 -3.62 10.95
N LEU A 477 56.99 -4.95 11.07
CA LEU A 477 55.78 -5.81 11.08
C LEU A 477 55.46 -6.37 12.48
N SER A 478 55.77 -5.58 13.52
CA SER A 478 55.19 -5.73 14.87
C SER A 478 54.19 -4.63 15.20
N VAL A 479 53.42 -4.17 14.20
CA VAL A 479 52.07 -3.67 14.48
C VAL A 479 51.29 -4.86 15.02
N ALA A 480 51.16 -4.93 16.35
CA ALA A 480 50.23 -5.84 16.98
C ALA A 480 48.82 -5.40 16.58
N TYR A 481 48.25 -6.08 15.58
CA TYR A 481 46.80 -6.09 15.40
C TYR A 481 46.21 -6.63 16.70
N SER A 482 45.59 -5.75 17.48
CA SER A 482 44.78 -6.16 18.61
C SER A 482 43.72 -7.13 18.11
N LEU A 483 43.44 -8.19 18.87
CA LEU A 483 42.29 -9.04 18.59
C LEU A 483 41.07 -8.11 18.41
N THR A 484 40.30 -8.33 17.34
CA THR A 484 39.01 -7.64 17.24
C THR A 484 38.08 -8.35 18.20
N ASP A 485 37.70 -7.67 19.28
CA ASP A 485 37.02 -8.33 20.40
C ASP A 485 35.68 -8.94 19.98
N ASN A 486 35.53 -10.22 20.32
CA ASN A 486 34.34 -11.02 20.03
C ASN A 486 33.53 -11.14 21.32
N TYR A 487 32.46 -10.35 21.43
CA TYR A 487 31.57 -10.36 22.57
C TYR A 487 30.54 -11.48 22.44
N PHE A 488 30.83 -12.63 23.03
CA PHE A 488 29.85 -13.69 23.22
C PHE A 488 29.39 -13.64 24.68
N ILE A 489 28.13 -13.24 24.92
CA ILE A 489 27.58 -12.96 26.25
C ILE A 489 26.48 -13.97 26.59
N ASN A 490 26.58 -14.65 27.73
CA ASN A 490 25.56 -15.51 28.31
C ASN A 490 24.76 -14.72 29.35
N CYS A 491 23.53 -14.31 29.00
CA CYS A 491 22.77 -13.31 29.74
C CYS A 491 22.01 -13.91 30.94
N GLY A 492 22.16 -13.29 32.10
CA GLY A 492 21.62 -13.76 33.36
C GLY A 492 22.40 -14.93 33.97
N SER A 493 23.64 -15.17 33.55
CA SER A 493 24.47 -16.29 34.02
C SER A 493 25.71 -15.83 34.80
N ALA A 494 26.00 -16.51 35.90
CA ALA A 494 27.27 -16.40 36.63
C ALA A 494 28.37 -17.34 36.10
N THR A 495 28.05 -18.19 35.11
CA THR A 495 28.99 -19.13 34.50
C THR A 495 29.07 -18.96 32.98
N ASN A 496 30.27 -19.16 32.44
CA ASN A 496 30.51 -19.17 31.02
C ASN A 496 29.92 -20.43 30.37
N ALA A 497 29.43 -20.32 29.14
CA ALA A 497 28.85 -21.42 28.37
C ALA A 497 29.64 -21.64 27.07
N ASN A 498 30.16 -22.84 26.86
CA ASN A 498 30.76 -23.23 25.58
C ASN A 498 29.68 -23.84 24.67
N THR A 499 29.57 -23.38 23.43
CA THR A 499 28.61 -23.86 22.43
C THR A 499 29.17 -23.58 21.04
N ASP A 500 29.19 -24.59 20.16
CA ASP A 500 29.69 -24.51 18.78
C ASP A 500 31.13 -23.96 18.68
N PHE A 501 32.02 -24.35 19.61
CA PHE A 501 33.39 -23.83 19.76
C PHE A 501 33.50 -22.35 20.20
N ARG A 502 32.39 -21.67 20.49
CA ARG A 502 32.34 -20.30 21.02
C ARG A 502 32.20 -20.33 22.54
N ASN A 503 32.97 -19.51 23.25
CA ASN A 503 32.90 -19.34 24.71
C ASN A 503 32.10 -18.08 25.05
N PHE A 504 30.85 -18.25 25.48
CA PHE A 504 29.99 -17.16 25.94
C PHE A 504 30.28 -16.85 27.40
N VAL A 505 30.71 -15.62 27.71
CA VAL A 505 31.02 -15.15 29.07
C VAL A 505 29.74 -14.83 29.83
N GLY A 506 29.61 -15.33 31.07
CA GLY A 506 28.46 -15.02 31.91
C GLY A 506 28.41 -13.56 32.32
N ASP A 507 27.30 -12.86 32.10
CA ASP A 507 27.18 -11.42 32.43
C ASP A 507 26.99 -11.11 33.94
N LEU A 508 27.12 -12.12 34.80
CA LEU A 508 27.32 -12.01 36.24
C LEU A 508 28.71 -12.52 36.69
N ASN A 509 29.56 -12.97 35.76
CA ASN A 509 30.90 -13.49 36.06
C ASN A 509 31.93 -12.34 36.19
N SER A 510 32.10 -11.82 37.40
CA SER A 510 33.03 -10.74 37.72
C SER A 510 34.52 -11.15 37.78
N SER A 511 34.90 -12.30 37.19
CA SER A 511 36.28 -12.82 37.20
C SER A 511 36.93 -12.95 35.82
N ASP A 512 36.16 -12.72 34.75
CA ASP A 512 36.62 -12.83 33.37
C ASP A 512 37.11 -11.47 32.84
N SER A 513 38.21 -11.40 32.09
CA SER A 513 38.78 -10.12 31.64
C SER A 513 37.85 -9.38 30.66
N ILE A 514 37.06 -10.12 29.88
CA ILE A 514 36.06 -9.55 28.95
C ILE A 514 34.92 -8.84 29.70
N SER A 515 34.68 -9.16 30.99
CA SER A 515 33.68 -8.43 31.82
C SER A 515 34.04 -6.96 32.09
N SER A 516 35.23 -6.51 31.68
CA SER A 516 35.65 -5.09 31.75
C SER A 516 35.41 -4.29 30.47
N SER A 517 35.18 -4.95 29.32
CA SER A 517 35.00 -4.30 28.01
C SER A 517 33.56 -4.34 27.48
N PHE A 518 32.62 -4.80 28.31
CA PHE A 518 31.19 -4.54 28.16
C PHE A 518 30.55 -4.24 29.53
N SER A 519 29.44 -3.50 29.55
CA SER A 519 28.67 -3.25 30.77
C SER A 519 27.17 -3.28 30.48
N PHE A 520 26.32 -3.22 31.51
CA PHE A 520 24.88 -3.02 31.33
C PHE A 520 24.32 -2.00 32.34
N THR A 521 23.23 -1.33 31.95
CA THR A 521 22.59 -0.26 32.72
C THR A 521 21.13 -0.58 33.03
N GLY A 522 20.56 0.03 34.07
CA GLY A 522 19.14 -0.10 34.42
C GLY A 522 18.78 -1.28 35.34
N GLN A 523 17.51 -1.33 35.79
CA GLN A 523 17.06 -2.32 36.75
C GLN A 523 16.76 -3.66 36.07
N SER A 524 17.59 -4.67 36.36
CA SER A 524 17.51 -6.01 35.79
C SER A 524 17.49 -7.12 36.82
N SER A 525 17.04 -8.30 36.41
CA SER A 525 17.04 -9.54 37.20
C SER A 525 17.39 -10.73 36.32
N ALA A 526 18.26 -11.62 36.80
CA ALA A 526 18.53 -12.89 36.16
C ALA A 526 17.46 -13.93 36.49
N LEU A 527 17.10 -14.79 35.53
CA LEU A 527 16.28 -15.97 35.71
C LEU A 527 17.01 -17.22 35.19
N THR A 528 16.77 -18.35 35.86
CA THR A 528 17.24 -19.68 35.47
C THR A 528 16.04 -20.58 35.13
N ASN A 529 16.18 -21.44 34.14
CA ASN A 529 15.13 -22.38 33.73
C ASN A 529 14.77 -23.33 34.89
N SER A 530 13.49 -23.35 35.27
CA SER A 530 13.00 -24.15 36.40
C SER A 530 12.85 -25.64 36.06
N ASN A 531 12.87 -26.01 34.77
CA ASN A 531 12.82 -27.39 34.28
C ASN A 531 13.74 -27.56 33.06
N PRO A 532 15.04 -27.87 33.25
CA PRO A 532 15.94 -28.23 32.17
C PRO A 532 15.59 -29.63 31.62
N SER A 533 14.69 -29.69 30.64
CA SER A 533 14.31 -30.91 29.93
C SER A 533 15.47 -31.47 29.12
N SER A 534 15.83 -32.74 29.35
CA SER A 534 17.02 -33.42 28.81
C SER A 534 17.04 -33.69 27.29
N GLY A 535 16.15 -33.07 26.51
CA GLY A 535 15.99 -33.32 25.07
C GLY A 535 16.24 -32.13 24.14
N THR A 536 16.30 -30.88 24.63
CA THR A 536 16.40 -29.68 23.79
C THR A 536 17.09 -28.51 24.48
N SER A 537 17.72 -27.66 23.65
CA SER A 537 18.41 -26.40 23.98
C SER A 537 19.78 -26.51 24.66
N SER A 538 20.74 -25.76 24.09
CA SER A 538 22.09 -25.53 24.64
C SER A 538 22.04 -24.91 26.04
N THR A 539 23.16 -25.02 26.78
CA THR A 539 23.43 -24.27 28.02
C THR A 539 23.15 -22.77 27.90
N LEU A 540 23.32 -22.20 26.70
CA LEU A 540 23.03 -20.80 26.35
C LEU A 540 21.55 -20.39 26.49
N TYR A 541 20.63 -21.34 26.59
CA TYR A 541 19.18 -21.10 26.76
C TYR A 541 18.65 -21.53 28.14
N GLN A 542 19.54 -21.76 29.10
CA GLN A 542 19.17 -22.10 30.49
C GLN A 542 19.00 -20.87 31.39
N THR A 543 19.46 -19.70 30.95
CA THR A 543 19.32 -18.41 31.64
C THR A 543 18.75 -17.33 30.73
N ALA A 544 18.24 -16.27 31.35
CA ALA A 544 17.94 -15.00 30.70
C ALA A 544 18.11 -13.84 31.68
N ARG A 545 18.49 -12.66 31.18
CA ARG A 545 18.34 -11.38 31.89
C ARG A 545 17.00 -10.76 31.52
N ILE A 546 16.25 -10.30 32.51
CA ILE A 546 15.04 -9.49 32.36
C ILE A 546 15.34 -8.03 32.69
N PHE A 547 14.75 -7.11 31.94
CA PHE A 547 14.72 -5.67 32.21
C PHE A 547 13.28 -5.19 32.42
N ARG A 548 13.02 -4.47 33.51
CA ARG A 548 11.70 -3.86 33.81
C ARG A 548 11.69 -2.33 33.63
N SER A 549 12.85 -1.73 33.44
CA SER A 549 13.05 -0.37 32.96
C SER A 549 13.76 -0.39 31.61
N ASN A 550 13.76 0.74 30.90
CA ASN A 550 14.72 0.95 29.81
C ASN A 550 16.14 0.69 30.33
N SER A 551 16.91 -0.07 29.55
CA SER A 551 18.22 -0.60 29.92
C SER A 551 19.08 -0.77 28.66
N SER A 552 20.40 -0.85 28.80
CA SER A 552 21.29 -1.19 27.68
C SER A 552 22.36 -2.21 28.08
N TYR A 553 22.91 -2.93 27.11
CA TYR A 553 24.30 -3.37 27.15
C TYR A 553 25.15 -2.37 26.36
N GLU A 554 26.34 -2.07 26.84
CA GLU A 554 27.36 -1.25 26.16
C GLU A 554 28.60 -2.10 25.88
N PHE A 555 29.19 -1.93 24.69
CA PHE A 555 30.37 -2.64 24.20
C PHE A 555 31.43 -1.63 23.71
N ASP A 556 32.71 -1.94 23.94
CA ASP A 556 33.86 -1.13 23.49
C ASP A 556 34.34 -1.59 22.10
N ILE A 557 33.99 -0.85 21.06
CA ILE A 557 34.29 -1.22 19.67
C ILE A 557 35.64 -0.63 19.22
N PRO A 558 36.64 -1.45 18.83
CA PRO A 558 37.95 -0.94 18.44
C PRO A 558 38.03 -0.48 16.97
N ASN A 559 37.26 -1.10 16.07
CA ASN A 559 37.45 -1.02 14.62
C ASN A 559 36.20 -0.53 13.89
N ASN A 560 36.36 0.31 12.87
CA ASN A 560 35.26 0.83 12.04
C ASN A 560 34.89 -0.18 10.93
N VAL A 561 34.26 -1.30 11.31
CA VAL A 561 33.88 -2.40 10.41
C VAL A 561 32.40 -2.76 10.57
N ILE A 562 31.90 -3.66 9.72
CA ILE A 562 30.60 -4.30 9.97
C ILE A 562 30.76 -5.31 11.09
N TYR A 563 29.85 -5.28 12.05
CA TYR A 563 29.69 -6.31 13.07
C TYR A 563 28.41 -7.12 12.82
N PHE A 564 28.52 -8.44 12.99
CA PHE A 564 27.37 -9.26 13.34
C PHE A 564 26.89 -8.85 14.73
N VAL A 565 25.59 -8.60 14.86
CA VAL A 565 24.89 -8.51 16.14
C VAL A 565 23.81 -9.60 16.14
N ARG A 566 23.96 -10.61 17.00
CA ARG A 566 22.95 -11.67 17.19
C ARG A 566 22.34 -11.55 18.57
N LEU A 567 21.01 -11.59 18.63
CA LEU A 567 20.22 -11.48 19.85
C LEU A 567 19.39 -12.75 20.04
N HIS A 568 19.55 -13.39 21.20
CA HIS A 568 18.95 -14.69 21.49
C HIS A 568 17.76 -14.54 22.44
N PHE A 569 16.58 -14.91 21.97
CA PHE A 569 15.31 -14.85 22.68
C PHE A 569 14.68 -16.25 22.69
N PHE A 570 14.90 -17.03 23.74
CA PHE A 570 14.28 -18.33 23.97
C PHE A 570 13.39 -18.25 25.22
N ALA A 571 12.08 -18.18 25.01
CA ALA A 571 11.12 -18.26 26.10
C ALA A 571 11.11 -19.69 26.69
N PHE A 572 11.57 -19.81 27.94
CA PHE A 572 11.58 -21.04 28.75
C PHE A 572 10.71 -20.90 30.00
N SER A 573 10.38 -22.04 30.61
CA SER A 573 9.46 -22.13 31.76
C SER A 573 10.06 -21.53 33.04
N THR A 574 9.46 -20.44 33.52
CA THR A 574 9.77 -19.82 34.83
C THR A 574 8.48 -19.26 35.48
N PRO A 575 8.52 -18.80 36.74
CA PRO A 575 7.40 -18.07 37.36
C PRO A 575 7.04 -16.74 36.67
N THR A 576 7.91 -16.18 35.81
CA THR A 576 7.58 -15.09 34.88
C THR A 576 7.46 -15.67 33.47
N ASP A 577 6.28 -15.59 32.86
CA ASP A 577 6.06 -16.09 31.50
C ASP A 577 6.76 -15.19 30.46
N LEU A 578 7.97 -15.59 30.05
CA LEU A 578 8.78 -14.90 29.05
C LEU A 578 8.06 -14.69 27.72
N SER A 579 7.03 -15.49 27.39
CA SER A 579 6.26 -15.30 26.15
C SER A 579 5.40 -14.03 26.14
N THR A 580 5.09 -13.47 27.32
CA THR A 580 4.30 -12.24 27.52
C THR A 580 5.12 -10.95 27.44
N ALA A 581 6.45 -11.04 27.32
CA ALA A 581 7.33 -9.91 27.14
C ALA A 581 6.96 -9.11 25.88
N LEU A 582 6.90 -7.78 25.99
CA LEU A 582 6.64 -6.84 24.89
C LEU A 582 7.59 -5.65 25.01
N PHE A 583 8.50 -5.51 24.04
CA PHE A 583 9.56 -4.50 24.09
C PHE A 583 10.08 -4.12 22.71
N ASP A 584 10.75 -2.98 22.62
CA ASP A 584 11.56 -2.60 21.46
C ASP A 584 13.05 -2.88 21.74
N VAL A 585 13.83 -3.11 20.69
CA VAL A 585 15.30 -3.19 20.74
C VAL A 585 15.90 -2.18 19.77
N TRP A 586 16.83 -1.37 20.27
CA TRP A 586 17.46 -0.27 19.54
C TRP A 586 18.98 -0.29 19.72
N THR A 587 19.69 0.44 18.89
CA THR A 587 21.12 0.74 19.04
C THR A 587 21.37 2.23 18.90
N SER A 588 22.62 2.68 19.10
CA SER A 588 23.04 4.09 19.03
C SER A 588 22.67 4.84 17.73
N GLY A 589 22.18 4.18 16.67
CA GLY A 589 21.74 4.80 15.42
C GLY A 589 20.69 4.02 14.61
N SER A 590 20.02 3.02 15.17
CA SER A 590 19.00 2.22 14.46
C SER A 590 18.02 1.55 15.42
N SER A 591 16.79 1.28 14.97
CA SER A 591 15.92 0.31 15.64
C SER A 591 16.16 -1.08 15.04
N LEU A 592 16.30 -2.10 15.88
CA LEU A 592 16.50 -3.49 15.46
C LEU A 592 15.20 -4.29 15.49
N LEU A 593 14.37 -4.04 16.50
CA LEU A 593 13.09 -4.72 16.71
C LEU A 593 12.07 -3.73 17.29
N LEU A 594 10.85 -3.75 16.76
CA LEU A 594 9.72 -2.94 17.25
C LEU A 594 8.55 -3.86 17.62
N ASN A 595 7.95 -3.61 18.78
CA ASN A 595 6.89 -4.44 19.38
C ASN A 595 7.24 -5.95 19.42
N PHE A 596 8.49 -6.29 19.73
CA PHE A 596 8.92 -7.68 19.81
C PHE A 596 8.21 -8.40 20.96
N THR A 597 7.66 -9.58 20.66
CA THR A 597 7.00 -10.45 21.64
C THR A 597 7.81 -11.72 21.88
N GLY A 598 7.90 -12.18 23.13
CA GLY A 598 8.48 -13.50 23.44
C GLY A 598 7.68 -14.69 22.89
N LYS A 599 6.43 -14.48 22.48
CA LYS A 599 5.56 -15.49 21.86
C LYS A 599 6.22 -16.10 20.62
N ASN A 600 6.20 -17.44 20.54
CA ASN A 600 6.84 -18.26 19.49
C ASN A 600 8.37 -18.16 19.38
N SER A 601 9.06 -17.42 20.26
CA SER A 601 10.51 -17.19 20.12
C SER A 601 11.32 -18.49 20.24
N SER A 602 10.82 -19.47 20.99
CA SER A 602 11.43 -20.80 21.18
C SER A 602 11.63 -21.60 19.87
N ASN A 603 10.90 -21.26 18.79
CA ASN A 603 11.04 -21.90 17.48
C ASN A 603 12.14 -21.27 16.61
N PHE A 604 12.40 -19.98 16.79
CA PHE A 604 13.38 -19.19 16.03
C PHE A 604 14.09 -18.20 16.97
N PRO A 605 14.95 -18.70 17.88
CA PRO A 605 15.44 -17.89 19.00
C PRO A 605 16.44 -16.80 18.60
N ILE A 606 17.07 -16.88 17.43
CA ILE A 606 18.12 -15.94 17.01
C ILE A 606 17.52 -14.85 16.11
N LYS A 607 17.81 -13.59 16.42
CA LYS A 607 17.68 -12.44 15.50
C LYS A 607 19.07 -11.95 15.15
N GLU A 608 19.44 -12.06 13.87
CA GLU A 608 20.76 -11.73 13.34
C GLU A 608 20.71 -10.45 12.51
N PHE A 609 21.65 -9.54 12.79
CA PHE A 609 21.80 -8.26 12.12
C PHE A 609 23.25 -8.02 11.72
N PHE A 610 23.46 -7.22 10.68
CA PHE A 610 24.73 -6.64 10.29
C PHE A 610 24.65 -5.14 10.49
N LEU A 611 25.56 -4.56 11.28
CA LEU A 611 25.60 -3.12 11.53
C LEU A 611 26.98 -2.56 11.16
N PRO A 612 27.10 -1.43 10.45
CA PRO A 612 28.28 -0.59 10.59
C PRO A 612 28.34 -0.05 12.01
N ILE A 613 29.46 -0.28 12.70
CA ILE A 613 29.66 0.27 14.04
C ILE A 613 30.97 1.05 14.07
N SER A 614 30.87 2.34 14.42
CA SER A 614 32.04 3.20 14.58
C SER A 614 32.76 2.93 15.91
N PRO A 615 34.10 3.13 15.97
CA PRO A 615 34.88 2.90 17.17
C PRO A 615 34.39 3.72 18.37
N GLY A 616 34.50 3.14 19.56
CA GLY A 616 33.98 3.71 20.81
C GLY A 616 32.79 2.92 21.36
N LYS A 617 31.88 3.60 22.06
CA LYS A 617 30.79 2.97 22.81
C LYS A 617 29.59 2.63 21.93
N PHE A 618 29.39 1.34 21.69
CA PHE A 618 28.20 0.80 21.05
C PHE A 618 27.19 0.33 22.10
N ASN A 619 25.98 0.88 22.10
CA ASN A 619 24.91 0.46 23.00
C ASN A 619 23.84 -0.34 22.25
N VAL A 620 23.35 -1.42 22.88
CA VAL A 620 22.15 -2.17 22.51
C VAL A 620 21.11 -1.96 23.62
N TYR A 621 20.08 -1.16 23.32
CA TYR A 621 19.01 -0.77 24.25
C TYR A 621 17.84 -1.74 24.18
N PHE A 622 17.32 -2.11 25.35
CA PHE A 622 16.10 -2.89 25.55
C PHE A 622 15.06 -2.00 26.24
N LEU A 623 13.91 -1.82 25.59
CA LEU A 623 12.90 -0.81 25.94
C LEU A 623 11.53 -1.48 26.21
N PRO A 624 11.21 -1.87 27.46
CA PRO A 624 9.92 -2.44 27.82
C PRO A 624 8.74 -1.52 27.50
N ARG A 625 7.65 -2.07 26.95
CA ARG A 625 6.42 -1.30 26.66
C ARG A 625 5.42 -1.40 27.81
N GLY A 626 4.99 -0.24 28.32
CA GLY A 626 3.99 -0.14 29.38
C GLY A 626 4.41 -0.83 30.68
N SER A 627 3.57 -1.75 31.18
CA SER A 627 3.86 -2.59 32.35
C SER A 627 4.49 -3.95 32.01
N SER A 628 4.93 -4.15 30.76
CA SER A 628 5.63 -5.37 30.34
C SER A 628 7.12 -5.31 30.72
N PHE A 629 7.91 -6.24 30.19
CA PHE A 629 9.35 -6.36 30.43
C PHE A 629 10.05 -6.79 29.14
N ALA A 630 11.36 -6.55 29.08
CA ALA A 630 12.25 -7.10 28.06
C ALA A 630 13.02 -8.29 28.62
N PHE A 631 13.46 -9.21 27.77
CA PHE A 631 14.39 -10.28 28.15
C PHE A 631 15.38 -10.59 27.04
N ILE A 632 16.52 -11.19 27.40
CA ILE A 632 17.55 -11.68 26.48
C ILE A 632 18.29 -12.86 27.12
N ASN A 633 18.58 -13.90 26.34
CA ASN A 633 19.30 -15.11 26.77
C ASN A 633 20.79 -15.04 26.47
N ALA A 634 21.15 -14.47 25.32
CA ALA A 634 22.52 -14.28 24.90
C ALA A 634 22.65 -13.17 23.85
N ILE A 635 23.85 -12.61 23.75
CA ILE A 635 24.22 -11.61 22.73
C ILE A 635 25.53 -12.05 22.08
N GLU A 636 25.61 -11.97 20.75
CA GLU A 636 26.88 -12.02 20.01
C GLU A 636 27.13 -10.64 19.37
N VAL A 637 28.30 -10.03 19.59
CA VAL A 637 28.80 -8.88 18.81
C VAL A 637 30.23 -9.19 18.36
N PHE A 638 30.43 -9.43 17.06
CA PHE A 638 31.74 -9.80 16.49
C PHE A 638 31.87 -9.30 15.04
N PRO A 639 33.07 -9.03 14.52
CA PRO A 639 33.24 -8.48 13.17
C PRO A 639 32.78 -9.48 12.10
N ALA A 640 32.04 -8.97 11.11
CA ALA A 640 31.92 -9.65 9.83
C ALA A 640 33.19 -9.36 9.00
N ASN A 641 33.74 -10.39 8.34
CA ASN A 641 34.77 -10.14 7.33
C ASN A 641 34.17 -9.32 6.18
N ASP A 642 34.90 -8.30 5.74
CA ASP A 642 34.50 -7.34 4.71
C ASP A 642 34.04 -7.98 3.39
N SER A 643 34.51 -9.20 3.10
CA SER A 643 34.15 -9.97 1.91
C SER A 643 32.74 -10.57 1.91
N TYR A 644 32.03 -10.62 3.06
CA TYR A 644 30.71 -11.25 3.14
C TYR A 644 29.54 -10.35 2.69
N ILE A 645 29.66 -9.04 2.87
CA ILE A 645 28.74 -8.04 2.32
C ILE A 645 29.58 -7.03 1.53
N PRO A 646 29.62 -7.13 0.18
CA PRO A 646 30.25 -6.09 -0.60
C PRO A 646 29.48 -4.79 -0.39
N ASP A 647 30.19 -3.66 -0.31
CA ASP A 647 29.52 -2.34 -0.32
C ASP A 647 28.78 -2.07 -1.64
N GLU A 648 29.15 -2.85 -2.65
CA GLU A 648 28.65 -2.85 -4.02
C GLU A 648 27.84 -4.12 -4.31
N ALA A 649 26.51 -4.02 -4.31
CA ALA A 649 25.63 -5.10 -4.77
C ALA A 649 24.88 -4.73 -6.04
N LYS A 650 24.68 -5.72 -6.90
CA LYS A 650 23.85 -5.64 -8.12
C LYS A 650 22.42 -5.19 -7.73
N GLN A 651 22.02 -3.93 -7.98
CA GLN A 651 20.86 -3.32 -7.30
C GLN A 651 19.51 -3.75 -7.88
N ILE A 652 18.98 -4.80 -7.28
CA ILE A 652 17.75 -5.51 -7.62
C ILE A 652 16.45 -4.67 -7.33
N ARG A 653 16.26 -3.52 -8.03
CA ARG A 653 15.01 -2.71 -8.21
C ARG A 653 14.10 -3.20 -9.35
N SER A 654 12.77 -3.28 -9.21
CA SER A 654 11.83 -3.97 -10.14
C SER A 654 11.75 -3.49 -11.60
N ALA A 655 12.59 -2.55 -11.97
CA ALA A 655 12.97 -2.32 -13.35
C ALA A 655 14.06 -3.33 -13.66
N GLY A 656 15.26 -2.82 -13.54
CA GLY A 656 16.44 -3.56 -13.30
C GLY A 656 17.69 -2.74 -13.61
N SER A 657 18.13 -2.01 -12.61
CA SER A 657 18.94 -0.84 -12.87
C SER A 657 20.43 -1.11 -13.21
N ASN A 658 20.88 -2.28 -13.68
CA ASN A 658 22.30 -2.77 -13.83
C ASN A 658 23.36 -1.92 -13.09
N ASN A 659 23.09 -1.53 -11.85
CA ASN A 659 23.82 -0.50 -11.11
C ASN A 659 24.28 -1.16 -9.82
N THR A 660 25.56 -1.07 -9.50
CA THR A 660 25.98 -1.37 -8.14
C THR A 660 25.37 -0.33 -7.18
N TYR A 661 24.50 -0.80 -6.29
CA TYR A 661 24.15 -0.07 -5.08
C TYR A 661 25.42 0.07 -4.26
N ARG A 662 25.88 1.30 -4.09
CA ARG A 662 27.04 1.66 -3.26
C ARG A 662 26.54 2.08 -1.89
N GLY A 663 27.35 1.90 -0.86
CA GLY A 663 26.94 2.15 0.52
C GLY A 663 26.06 1.05 1.11
N LEU A 664 26.06 -0.21 0.61
CA LEU A 664 25.39 -1.31 1.34
C LEU A 664 25.89 -1.41 2.78
N ARG A 665 27.18 -1.11 3.03
CA ARG A 665 27.77 -1.16 4.36
C ARG A 665 27.32 -0.01 5.27
N SER A 666 26.63 1.02 4.76
CA SER A 666 26.07 2.09 5.60
C SER A 666 24.70 1.76 6.20
N TRP A 667 24.15 0.57 5.94
CA TRP A 667 22.82 0.15 6.40
C TRP A 667 22.90 -0.90 7.49
N THR A 668 22.02 -0.78 8.48
CA THR A 668 21.67 -1.87 9.37
C THR A 668 20.81 -2.87 8.59
N LEU A 669 21.31 -4.10 8.40
CA LEU A 669 20.65 -5.16 7.64
C LEU A 669 20.21 -6.29 8.58
N GLN A 670 19.02 -6.85 8.39
CA GLN A 670 18.52 -8.02 9.15
C GLN A 670 18.50 -9.27 8.28
N THR A 671 18.98 -10.40 8.80
CA THR A 671 18.79 -11.70 8.15
C THR A 671 17.33 -12.14 8.33
N ILE A 672 16.53 -12.06 7.27
CA ILE A 672 15.15 -12.56 7.25
C ILE A 672 15.13 -14.07 6.92
N TYR A 673 15.87 -14.47 5.90
CA TYR A 673 16.05 -15.86 5.48
C TYR A 673 17.50 -16.13 5.04
N ARG A 674 17.94 -17.38 5.21
CA ARG A 674 19.16 -17.92 4.60
C ARG A 674 18.80 -19.24 3.91
N ILE A 675 19.25 -19.41 2.67
CA ILE A 675 18.91 -20.55 1.83
C ILE A 675 20.19 -21.03 1.14
N ASN A 676 20.50 -22.33 1.22
CA ASN A 676 21.53 -22.94 0.39
C ASN A 676 20.90 -23.34 -0.95
N VAL A 677 21.41 -22.80 -2.06
CA VAL A 677 20.82 -22.99 -3.39
C VAL A 677 21.52 -24.16 -4.10
N GLY A 678 20.77 -25.23 -4.37
CA GLY A 678 21.28 -26.43 -5.05
C GLY A 678 22.18 -27.34 -4.20
N GLY A 679 22.38 -27.03 -2.92
CA GLY A 679 23.21 -27.82 -1.98
C GLY A 679 22.44 -28.37 -0.77
N PRO A 680 23.04 -29.27 0.03
CA PRO A 680 22.44 -29.84 1.23
C PRO A 680 22.31 -28.80 2.36
N LYS A 681 21.54 -29.12 3.40
CA LYS A 681 21.44 -28.27 4.60
C LYS A 681 22.82 -28.13 5.26
N ILE A 682 23.24 -26.88 5.48
CA ILE A 682 24.41 -26.52 6.29
C ILE A 682 23.95 -26.36 7.74
N THR A 683 24.78 -26.77 8.71
CA THR A 683 24.59 -26.49 10.15
C THR A 683 25.60 -25.45 10.62
N PRO A 684 25.37 -24.71 11.72
CA PRO A 684 26.34 -23.78 12.28
C PRO A 684 27.73 -24.39 12.51
N GLU A 685 27.81 -25.68 12.87
CA GLU A 685 29.06 -26.42 13.06
C GLU A 685 29.88 -26.57 11.77
N ASN A 686 29.20 -26.55 10.61
CA ASN A 686 29.75 -26.70 9.27
C ASN A 686 29.81 -25.36 8.50
N ASP A 687 29.52 -24.23 9.17
CA ASP A 687 29.57 -22.89 8.59
C ASP A 687 30.66 -22.04 9.28
N THR A 688 31.50 -21.37 8.49
CA THR A 688 32.65 -20.60 9.00
C THR A 688 32.28 -19.34 9.81
N LEU A 689 30.99 -19.05 9.99
CA LEU A 689 30.46 -17.97 10.82
C LEU A 689 29.31 -18.44 11.73
N TRP A 690 29.14 -19.76 11.92
CA TRP A 690 28.06 -20.35 12.72
C TRP A 690 26.65 -19.92 12.29
N ARG A 691 26.45 -19.72 10.98
CA ARG A 691 25.15 -19.31 10.42
C ARG A 691 24.16 -20.47 10.40
N ASN A 692 22.91 -20.15 10.77
CA ASN A 692 21.71 -20.98 10.53
C ASN A 692 21.03 -20.55 9.23
#